data_AF-A0A7C2AF35-F1
#
_entry.id   AF-A0A7C2AF35-F1
#
_cell.length_a   1.000
_cell.length_b   1.000
_cell.length_c   1.000
_cell.angle_alpha   90.00
_cell.angle_beta   90.00
_cell.angle_gamma   90.00
#
_symmetry.space_group_name_H-M   'P 1'
#
loop_
_entity.id
_entity.type
_entity.pdbx_description
1 polymer ?
#
loop_
_entity_poly.entity_id
_entity_poly.type
_entity_poly.pdbx_seq_one_letter_code
_entity_poly.pdbx_strand_id
1 'polypeptide(L)'
;SKSSKNVVVADAVRFGGGIGTSGYPRWEESGLYYMGFMGNHNARRYNRVTALPAYAAWEYEPWEEETSIYVSWHTNAGGGAGTGTESYAYSSKGIGGRFNGVPGSLQLRDAIHDELLNDIRTGWDANWVDRGKRTNWYGELSPRYNNKMPSTIVEIGFHDNVADANAIKEPNFRRLTARAVYQGIVKFYSKHVTGFNNGKLLPEPPTHFRVINKGFGEVTLAWEAPPFNSGDGLLGDAATGYQVYRSRNGKGFDNGIEMVHRSITLNDLTPGDVYYFRVAATNVGGESFPTETLAVRVRGDSGKAPLLIVNGFDRIDRRANIMEDNVDRGYLDRMNSYDYIIPYAKAIHQYGNVDFDAGSNEAIIAGQIALDDYEVVIWILGEESTVEHTFDATEQKLVTYFLGQGGKLFVSGTEIGWELGSPSSAGLNFYNNQLVSKFVADDGGSYTAAGVAGTIFENISSLKFDNGQSIYDVKYPDRIAANKGAVVNLNYTAPGTGGAAIQYVGGNPERRLVMMAIPFETITEENVRNTVMANVLNFFGVTKEIVAAKILICDANGNQANRPVAVDMRVDVVTKDKTPSLLTQVNELPELKNNHWQLTQHPKNGQLRLTFEGINYAVLPVRVRLQAKPTQFTANPDGSLIFVTTLGREIFTHPIVQNISALCQALAALKSEVVWQDNGILSVTLQESRAVARADIAAHPVSNKEPLGLFPAKNGHSLRLVFVDETGQKRQQLIHPFCAYPEALSDYQADQDGTDLDLANDGTVSLTIEGKRYHGVFDYIVHLSQDGEKTKNDQIVLTPISENGKTVGFTVTYPTGETQMLRLIDR
;
A
#
# COMPACT_ATOMS: atom_id res chain seq x y z
N SER A 1 28.03 26.30 -7.79
CA SER A 1 28.54 26.91 -9.03
C SER A 1 29.36 25.90 -9.82
N LYS A 2 29.07 25.82 -11.14
CA LYS A 2 29.88 25.27 -12.25
C LYS A 2 29.94 23.75 -12.48
N SER A 3 29.27 23.40 -13.60
CA SER A 3 29.57 22.39 -14.63
C SER A 3 29.12 20.93 -14.45
N SER A 4 27.89 20.66 -14.86
CA SER A 4 27.61 19.91 -16.10
C SER A 4 26.17 20.19 -16.51
N LYS A 5 25.91 20.18 -17.82
CA LYS A 5 24.68 20.67 -18.47
C LYS A 5 23.51 19.72 -18.20
N ASN A 6 22.89 19.81 -17.04
CA ASN A 6 21.56 19.26 -16.84
C ASN A 6 20.57 20.33 -17.28
N VAL A 7 20.09 20.23 -18.52
CA VAL A 7 18.88 20.95 -18.91
C VAL A 7 17.75 20.26 -18.15
N VAL A 8 17.06 20.99 -17.28
CA VAL A 8 15.71 20.58 -16.89
C VAL A 8 14.86 20.81 -18.13
N VAL A 9 14.73 19.78 -18.96
CA VAL A 9 13.64 19.72 -19.93
C VAL A 9 12.41 19.41 -19.10
N ALA A 10 11.81 20.45 -18.54
CA ALA A 10 10.39 20.40 -18.28
C ALA A 10 9.74 20.46 -19.66
N ASP A 11 9.73 19.32 -20.37
CA ASP A 11 8.60 19.11 -21.25
C ASP A 11 7.41 19.19 -20.29
N ALA A 12 6.53 20.16 -20.51
CA ALA A 12 5.32 20.21 -19.74
C ALA A 12 4.70 18.83 -19.96
N VAL A 13 4.64 17.99 -18.94
CA VAL A 13 3.77 16.82 -18.98
C VAL A 13 2.37 17.39 -19.18
N ARG A 14 1.97 17.53 -20.44
CA ARG A 14 0.67 18.05 -20.83
C ARG A 14 -0.29 16.90 -20.64
N PHE A 15 -0.65 16.63 -19.40
CA PHE A 15 -1.68 15.64 -19.07
C PHE A 15 -2.92 15.90 -19.95
N GLY A 16 -3.24 14.92 -20.80
CA GLY A 16 -4.46 14.87 -21.63
C GLY A 16 -4.55 15.82 -22.82
N GLY A 17 -3.50 16.61 -23.14
CA GLY A 17 -3.57 17.64 -24.20
C GLY A 17 -4.61 18.76 -23.95
N GLY A 18 -5.38 18.69 -22.87
CA GLY A 18 -6.54 19.53 -22.59
C GLY A 18 -7.77 19.16 -23.43
N ILE A 19 -8.76 20.04 -23.41
CA ILE A 19 -9.97 19.92 -24.24
C ILE A 19 -9.69 20.49 -25.63
N GLY A 20 -10.07 19.74 -26.64
CA GLY A 20 -9.96 20.09 -28.03
C GLY A 20 -11.03 21.05 -28.51
N THR A 21 -10.96 21.43 -29.78
CA THR A 21 -11.96 22.35 -30.38
C THR A 21 -13.36 21.75 -30.51
N SER A 22 -13.48 20.43 -30.43
CA SER A 22 -14.74 19.68 -30.41
C SER A 22 -15.43 19.69 -29.04
N GLY A 23 -14.75 20.10 -27.97
CA GLY A 23 -15.24 19.99 -26.60
C GLY A 23 -14.90 18.66 -25.90
N TYR A 24 -14.29 17.70 -26.61
CA TYR A 24 -13.79 16.44 -26.07
C TYR A 24 -12.30 16.52 -25.71
N PRO A 25 -11.76 15.60 -24.88
CA PRO A 25 -10.32 15.48 -24.67
C PRO A 25 -9.56 15.41 -25.99
N ARG A 26 -8.42 16.11 -26.13
CA ARG A 26 -7.69 16.17 -27.41
C ARG A 26 -7.26 14.82 -27.96
N TRP A 27 -7.02 13.85 -27.10
CA TRP A 27 -6.65 12.50 -27.51
C TRP A 27 -7.80 11.75 -28.21
N GLU A 28 -9.04 12.21 -28.07
CA GLU A 28 -10.21 11.73 -28.84
C GLU A 28 -10.42 12.48 -30.17
N GLU A 29 -9.68 13.57 -30.42
CA GLU A 29 -9.83 14.34 -31.64
C GLU A 29 -9.09 13.72 -32.84
N SER A 30 -9.62 13.97 -34.04
CA SER A 30 -8.91 13.66 -35.28
C SER A 30 -7.52 14.29 -35.30
N GLY A 31 -6.48 13.48 -35.58
CA GLY A 31 -5.08 13.91 -35.64
C GLY A 31 -4.79 15.11 -36.56
N LEU A 32 -5.70 15.43 -37.50
CA LEU A 32 -5.70 16.68 -38.26
C LEU A 32 -5.55 17.93 -37.38
N TYR A 33 -6.23 17.98 -36.24
CA TYR A 33 -6.20 19.14 -35.33
C TYR A 33 -4.93 19.17 -34.49
N TYR A 34 -4.32 18.01 -34.24
CA TYR A 34 -3.09 17.89 -33.46
C TYR A 34 -1.93 18.62 -34.09
N MET A 35 -1.74 18.47 -35.42
CA MET A 35 -0.70 19.19 -36.17
C MET A 35 -0.79 20.71 -36.01
N GLY A 36 -2.01 21.27 -36.03
CA GLY A 36 -2.24 22.70 -35.80
C GLY A 36 -1.98 23.11 -34.36
N PHE A 37 -2.36 22.27 -33.40
CA PHE A 37 -2.11 22.48 -31.97
C PHE A 37 -0.61 22.50 -31.64
N MET A 38 0.19 21.65 -32.30
CA MET A 38 1.64 21.61 -32.17
C MET A 38 2.36 22.78 -32.85
N GLY A 39 1.61 23.68 -33.52
CA GLY A 39 2.15 24.92 -34.09
C GLY A 39 2.33 24.88 -35.60
N ASN A 40 2.03 23.77 -36.27
CA ASN A 40 2.08 23.72 -37.73
C ASN A 40 0.80 24.33 -38.35
N HIS A 41 0.86 25.63 -38.63
CA HIS A 41 -0.24 26.39 -39.22
C HIS A 41 -0.67 25.92 -40.63
N ASN A 42 0.08 25.02 -41.28
CA ASN A 42 -0.31 24.42 -42.55
C ASN A 42 -1.26 23.22 -42.41
N ALA A 43 -1.64 22.82 -41.18
CA ALA A 43 -2.54 21.68 -40.93
C ALA A 43 -3.80 21.68 -41.81
N ARG A 44 -4.37 22.86 -42.10
CA ARG A 44 -5.56 23.03 -42.97
C ARG A 44 -5.38 22.57 -44.42
N ARG A 45 -4.15 22.31 -44.87
CA ARG A 45 -3.86 21.84 -46.24
C ARG A 45 -3.94 20.32 -46.39
N TYR A 46 -4.07 19.60 -45.28
CA TYR A 46 -4.12 18.13 -45.25
C TYR A 46 -5.52 17.65 -44.87
N ASN A 47 -5.81 16.38 -45.18
CA ASN A 47 -7.01 15.69 -44.70
C ASN A 47 -6.65 14.73 -43.56
N ARG A 48 -7.65 14.01 -43.03
CA ARG A 48 -7.47 13.10 -41.88
C ARG A 48 -6.45 11.97 -42.13
N VAL A 49 -6.29 11.54 -43.38
CA VAL A 49 -5.35 10.47 -43.78
C VAL A 49 -3.94 11.02 -43.98
N THR A 50 -3.80 12.19 -44.60
CA THR A 50 -2.49 12.73 -44.99
C THR A 50 -1.86 13.64 -43.95
N ALA A 51 -2.59 14.04 -42.91
CA ALA A 51 -2.09 14.98 -41.90
C ALA A 51 -1.03 14.35 -41.00
N LEU A 52 -1.24 13.11 -40.53
CA LEU A 52 -0.29 12.40 -39.64
C LEU A 52 1.08 12.13 -40.28
N PRO A 53 1.20 11.58 -41.50
CA PRO A 53 2.51 11.41 -42.13
C PRO A 53 3.19 12.75 -42.45
N ALA A 54 2.42 13.79 -42.80
CA ALA A 54 2.95 15.13 -43.03
C ALA A 54 3.41 15.82 -41.75
N TYR A 55 2.75 15.53 -40.62
CA TYR A 55 3.18 15.96 -39.30
C TYR A 55 4.49 15.26 -38.89
N ALA A 56 4.59 13.94 -39.03
CA ALA A 56 5.83 13.21 -38.77
C ALA A 56 7.00 13.74 -39.61
N ALA A 57 6.78 14.02 -40.90
CA ALA A 57 7.80 14.62 -41.76
C ALA A 57 8.13 16.09 -41.42
N TRP A 58 7.24 16.80 -40.73
CA TRP A 58 7.47 18.17 -40.26
C TRP A 58 8.25 18.22 -38.95
N GLU A 59 7.98 17.29 -38.03
CA GLU A 59 8.73 17.11 -36.78
C GLU A 59 10.10 16.47 -37.01
N TYR A 60 10.33 15.87 -38.18
CA TYR A 60 11.60 15.25 -38.52
C TYR A 60 12.77 16.22 -38.38
N GLU A 61 13.79 15.79 -37.64
CA GLU A 61 15.02 16.53 -37.45
C GLU A 61 16.22 15.85 -38.14
N PRO A 62 17.23 16.61 -38.62
CA PRO A 62 18.35 16.04 -39.37
C PRO A 62 19.15 14.94 -38.65
N TRP A 63 19.18 14.94 -37.30
CA TRP A 63 19.86 13.89 -36.53
C TRP A 63 19.08 12.57 -36.47
N GLU A 64 17.83 12.55 -36.94
CA GLU A 64 16.99 11.36 -37.06
C GLU A 64 17.13 10.66 -38.42
N GLU A 65 18.08 11.12 -39.25
CA GLU A 65 18.41 10.50 -40.52
C GLU A 65 18.78 9.02 -40.29
N GLU A 66 18.21 8.13 -41.10
CA GLU A 66 18.33 6.67 -40.98
C GLU A 66 17.76 6.03 -39.69
N THR A 67 17.31 6.81 -38.71
CA THR A 67 16.85 6.30 -37.40
C THR A 67 15.38 6.58 -37.10
N SER A 68 14.69 7.35 -37.94
CA SER A 68 13.24 7.60 -37.85
C SER A 68 12.44 6.58 -38.67
N ILE A 69 11.23 6.26 -38.21
CA ILE A 69 10.26 5.42 -38.92
C ILE A 69 8.84 5.98 -38.74
N TYR A 70 7.94 5.63 -39.66
CA TYR A 70 6.52 5.91 -39.53
C TYR A 70 5.71 4.61 -39.63
N VAL A 71 5.07 4.20 -38.54
CA VAL A 71 4.19 3.03 -38.51
C VAL A 71 2.75 3.50 -38.35
N SER A 72 1.90 3.09 -39.28
CA SER A 72 0.47 3.36 -39.24
C SER A 72 -0.27 2.09 -38.82
N TRP A 73 -0.92 2.13 -37.67
CA TRP A 73 -1.62 1.00 -37.08
C TRP A 73 -3.11 1.03 -37.41
N HIS A 74 -3.62 -0.03 -38.03
CA HIS A 74 -4.99 -0.12 -38.50
C HIS A 74 -5.64 -1.49 -38.22
N THR A 75 -6.95 -1.50 -38.43
CA THR A 75 -7.78 -2.71 -38.58
C THR A 75 -8.62 -2.51 -39.84
N ASN A 76 -8.92 -3.58 -40.55
CA ASN A 76 -9.51 -3.50 -41.89
C ASN A 76 -11.01 -3.89 -41.89
N ALA A 77 -11.68 -3.65 -43.02
CA ALA A 77 -13.02 -4.15 -43.31
C ALA A 77 -13.02 -4.89 -44.66
N GLY A 78 -13.76 -6.00 -44.74
CA GLY A 78 -13.79 -6.90 -45.88
C GLY A 78 -15.19 -7.32 -46.32
N GLY A 79 -16.23 -6.61 -45.89
CA GLY A 79 -17.62 -7.00 -46.08
C GLY A 79 -18.02 -8.19 -45.20
N GLY A 80 -17.37 -8.34 -44.04
CA GLY A 80 -17.57 -9.42 -43.07
C GLY A 80 -16.89 -10.75 -43.39
N ALA A 81 -16.33 -10.91 -44.59
CA ALA A 81 -15.61 -12.13 -45.00
C ALA A 81 -14.07 -12.00 -44.87
N GLY A 82 -13.54 -10.78 -44.74
CA GLY A 82 -12.12 -10.56 -44.48
C GLY A 82 -11.73 -11.11 -43.10
N THR A 83 -10.52 -11.66 -42.98
CA THR A 83 -9.97 -12.14 -41.69
C THR A 83 -8.45 -12.23 -41.81
N GLY A 84 -7.77 -12.03 -40.68
CA GLY A 84 -6.32 -12.13 -40.56
C GLY A 84 -5.59 -10.83 -40.82
N THR A 85 -4.28 -10.93 -40.92
CA THR A 85 -3.36 -9.78 -40.94
C THR A 85 -2.82 -9.51 -42.34
N GLU A 86 -2.76 -8.23 -42.74
CA GLU A 86 -2.05 -7.75 -43.93
C GLU A 86 -1.26 -6.48 -43.63
N SER A 87 -0.23 -6.21 -44.43
CA SER A 87 0.59 -5.02 -44.27
C SER A 87 0.92 -4.39 -45.61
N TYR A 88 1.17 -3.09 -45.61
CA TYR A 88 1.38 -2.31 -46.82
C TYR A 88 2.62 -1.43 -46.76
N ALA A 89 3.30 -1.36 -47.90
CA ALA A 89 4.28 -0.31 -48.25
C ALA A 89 3.76 0.49 -49.46
N TYR A 90 4.35 1.64 -49.76
CA TYR A 90 3.83 2.48 -50.84
C TYR A 90 4.09 1.93 -52.25
N SER A 91 3.06 1.97 -53.10
CA SER A 91 3.20 1.94 -54.56
C SER A 91 2.18 2.85 -55.23
N SER A 92 2.61 3.71 -56.14
CA SER A 92 1.70 4.48 -57.01
C SER A 92 1.02 3.64 -58.10
N LYS A 93 1.30 2.32 -58.15
CA LYS A 93 0.69 1.37 -59.10
C LYS A 93 -0.45 0.55 -58.48
N GLY A 94 -0.87 0.89 -57.26
CA GLY A 94 -1.96 0.20 -56.56
C GLY A 94 -1.52 -1.11 -55.92
N ILE A 95 -2.49 -1.98 -55.64
CA ILE A 95 -2.28 -3.20 -54.86
C ILE A 95 -1.29 -4.16 -55.54
N GLY A 96 -0.23 -4.54 -54.82
CA GLY A 96 0.84 -5.41 -55.35
C GLY A 96 1.71 -4.77 -56.43
N GLY A 97 1.57 -3.47 -56.66
CA GLY A 97 2.34 -2.73 -57.63
C GLY A 97 3.82 -2.59 -57.26
N ARG A 98 4.69 -2.30 -58.25
CA ARG A 98 6.12 -2.10 -58.00
C ARG A 98 6.33 -0.99 -56.95
N PHE A 99 7.13 -1.29 -55.92
CA PHE A 99 7.47 -0.34 -54.86
C PHE A 99 8.16 0.91 -55.43
N ASN A 100 7.69 2.08 -54.99
CA ASN A 100 8.31 3.38 -55.26
C ASN A 100 8.11 4.36 -54.09
N GLY A 101 8.10 3.83 -52.87
CA GLY A 101 8.05 4.58 -51.62
C GLY A 101 9.42 5.03 -51.13
N VAL A 102 9.48 5.52 -49.90
CA VAL A 102 10.74 5.89 -49.22
C VAL A 102 11.58 4.64 -48.96
N PRO A 103 12.88 4.59 -49.33
CA PRO A 103 13.76 3.45 -49.07
C PRO A 103 13.68 2.94 -47.62
N GLY A 104 13.84 1.63 -47.41
CA GLY A 104 13.67 1.01 -46.09
C GLY A 104 12.23 0.59 -45.75
N SER A 105 11.22 1.13 -46.44
CA SER A 105 9.80 0.85 -46.13
C SER A 105 9.40 -0.63 -46.32
N LEU A 106 9.98 -1.32 -47.31
CA LEU A 106 9.72 -2.76 -47.49
C LEU A 106 10.31 -3.57 -46.35
N GLN A 107 11.52 -3.22 -45.91
CA GLN A 107 12.20 -3.89 -44.80
C GLN A 107 11.47 -3.68 -43.48
N LEU A 108 11.01 -2.46 -43.21
CA LEU A 108 10.20 -2.13 -42.03
C LEU A 108 8.89 -2.91 -42.02
N ARG A 109 8.14 -2.90 -43.14
CA ARG A 109 6.92 -3.68 -43.32
C ARG A 109 7.17 -5.16 -43.05
N ASP A 110 8.20 -5.72 -43.68
CA ASP A 110 8.46 -7.14 -43.63
C ASP A 110 8.82 -7.59 -42.21
N ALA A 111 9.65 -6.83 -41.51
CA ALA A 111 10.04 -7.12 -40.13
C ALA A 111 8.84 -7.07 -39.17
N ILE A 112 7.96 -6.07 -39.28
CA ILE A 112 6.76 -5.96 -38.45
C ILE A 112 5.73 -7.04 -38.79
N HIS A 113 5.48 -7.29 -40.08
CA HIS A 113 4.51 -8.29 -40.51
C HIS A 113 4.91 -9.70 -40.09
N ASP A 114 6.18 -10.07 -40.30
CA ASP A 114 6.66 -11.40 -39.92
C ASP A 114 6.51 -11.65 -38.43
N GLU A 115 6.87 -10.65 -37.61
CA GLU A 115 6.75 -10.76 -36.16
C GLU A 115 5.31 -10.85 -35.70
N LEU A 116 4.45 -9.98 -36.23
CA LEU A 116 3.04 -9.99 -35.89
C LEU A 116 2.37 -11.33 -36.22
N LEU A 117 2.68 -11.92 -37.37
CA LEU A 117 2.15 -13.24 -37.74
C LEU A 117 2.74 -14.36 -36.89
N ASN A 118 4.02 -14.31 -36.56
CA ASN A 118 4.67 -15.26 -35.67
C ASN A 118 3.98 -15.29 -34.32
N ASP A 119 3.80 -14.12 -33.71
CA ASP A 119 3.30 -14.00 -32.35
C ASP A 119 1.81 -14.32 -32.26
N ILE A 120 1.00 -13.85 -33.21
CA ILE A 120 -0.42 -14.21 -33.22
C ILE A 120 -0.58 -15.72 -33.39
N ARG A 121 0.20 -16.37 -34.27
CA ARG A 121 0.11 -17.81 -34.47
C ARG A 121 0.61 -18.62 -33.27
N THR A 122 1.62 -18.12 -32.58
CA THR A 122 2.21 -18.82 -31.45
C THR A 122 1.39 -18.63 -30.17
N GLY A 123 0.85 -17.43 -29.93
CA GLY A 123 0.25 -17.04 -28.66
C GLY A 123 -1.27 -16.85 -28.68
N TRP A 124 -1.92 -16.87 -29.85
CA TRP A 124 -3.36 -16.60 -29.96
C TRP A 124 -4.11 -17.64 -30.80
N ASP A 125 -3.80 -17.74 -32.09
CA ASP A 125 -4.44 -18.69 -33.01
C ASP A 125 -3.44 -19.19 -34.05
N ALA A 126 -3.02 -20.45 -33.93
CA ALA A 126 -2.09 -21.11 -34.85
C ALA A 126 -2.54 -21.09 -36.33
N ASN A 127 -3.84 -20.92 -36.58
CA ASN A 127 -4.41 -20.84 -37.93
C ASN A 127 -4.68 -19.41 -38.39
N TRP A 128 -4.22 -18.40 -37.66
CA TRP A 128 -4.45 -17.01 -38.01
C TRP A 128 -4.01 -16.73 -39.46
N VAL A 129 -4.91 -16.10 -40.21
CA VAL A 129 -4.76 -15.95 -41.66
C VAL A 129 -3.69 -14.90 -41.96
N ASP A 130 -2.69 -15.30 -42.75
CA ASP A 130 -1.74 -14.36 -43.34
C ASP A 130 -2.26 -13.93 -44.72
N ARG A 131 -2.66 -12.67 -44.85
CA ARG A 131 -3.12 -12.09 -46.11
C ARG A 131 -1.98 -11.47 -46.92
N GLY A 132 -0.77 -11.50 -46.38
CA GLY A 132 0.47 -11.20 -47.04
C GLY A 132 0.90 -9.73 -46.95
N LYS A 133 2.16 -9.56 -47.30
CA LYS A 133 2.86 -8.28 -47.40
C LYS A 133 2.63 -7.67 -48.78
N ARG A 134 2.02 -6.49 -48.83
CA ARG A 134 1.58 -5.86 -50.09
C ARG A 134 2.13 -4.46 -50.25
N THR A 135 1.97 -3.91 -51.43
CA THR A 135 2.13 -2.48 -51.68
C THR A 135 0.78 -1.91 -52.10
N ASN A 136 0.51 -0.64 -51.81
CA ASN A 136 -0.68 0.04 -52.31
C ASN A 136 -0.51 1.58 -52.33
N TRP A 137 -1.47 2.28 -52.92
CA TRP A 137 -1.48 3.74 -53.06
C TRP A 137 -2.17 4.44 -51.89
N TYR A 138 -1.69 4.20 -50.65
CA TYR A 138 -2.23 4.85 -49.46
C TYR A 138 -1.58 6.21 -49.20
N GLY A 139 -2.41 7.19 -48.81
CA GLY A 139 -1.97 8.55 -48.48
C GLY A 139 -0.97 8.60 -47.32
N GLU A 140 -1.13 7.71 -46.33
CA GLU A 140 -0.25 7.59 -45.15
C GLU A 140 1.17 7.16 -45.50
N LEU A 141 1.35 6.43 -46.60
CA LEU A 141 2.64 5.90 -47.05
C LEU A 141 3.26 6.74 -48.16
N SER A 142 2.54 7.75 -48.65
CA SER A 142 2.92 8.50 -49.83
C SER A 142 4.16 9.36 -49.58
N PRO A 143 5.22 9.22 -50.40
CA PRO A 143 6.39 10.09 -50.37
C PRO A 143 6.06 11.57 -50.58
N ARG A 144 4.86 11.91 -51.06
CA ARG A 144 4.40 13.31 -51.17
C ARG A 144 4.22 13.96 -49.81
N TYR A 145 3.83 13.18 -48.79
CA TYR A 145 3.51 13.68 -47.45
C TYR A 145 4.59 13.30 -46.44
N ASN A 146 5.24 12.16 -46.63
CA ASN A 146 6.41 11.76 -45.86
C ASN A 146 7.52 11.28 -46.80
N ASN A 147 8.48 12.15 -47.09
CA ASN A 147 9.71 11.80 -47.82
C ASN A 147 10.94 11.65 -46.90
N LYS A 148 10.74 11.62 -45.58
CA LYS A 148 11.80 11.71 -44.59
C LYS A 148 12.22 10.36 -44.03
N MET A 149 11.25 9.46 -43.86
CA MET A 149 11.47 8.20 -43.15
C MET A 149 10.72 7.03 -43.80
N PRO A 150 11.24 5.79 -43.67
CA PRO A 150 10.53 4.56 -44.01
C PRO A 150 9.11 4.53 -43.40
N SER A 151 8.15 3.98 -44.13
CA SER A 151 6.77 3.89 -43.66
C SER A 151 6.07 2.57 -43.97
N THR A 152 5.19 2.13 -43.08
CA THR A 152 4.32 0.96 -43.31
C THR A 152 2.95 1.14 -42.66
N ILE A 153 1.92 0.51 -43.25
CA ILE A 153 0.61 0.28 -42.62
C ILE A 153 0.55 -1.18 -42.19
N VAL A 154 0.01 -1.41 -41.00
CA VAL A 154 -0.32 -2.75 -40.50
C VAL A 154 -1.82 -2.83 -40.28
N GLU A 155 -2.47 -3.81 -40.91
CA GLU A 155 -3.85 -4.19 -40.64
C GLU A 155 -3.81 -5.45 -39.76
N ILE A 156 -4.02 -5.31 -38.45
CA ILE A 156 -3.83 -6.44 -37.52
C ILE A 156 -4.94 -7.50 -37.61
N GLY A 157 -6.11 -7.13 -38.15
CA GLY A 157 -7.30 -7.98 -38.28
C GLY A 157 -8.48 -7.18 -38.87
N PHE A 158 -9.61 -7.85 -39.07
CA PHE A 158 -10.81 -7.27 -39.69
C PHE A 158 -11.90 -6.95 -38.67
N HIS A 159 -12.18 -5.66 -38.42
CA HIS A 159 -13.15 -5.25 -37.41
C HIS A 159 -14.62 -5.52 -37.79
N ASP A 160 -14.90 -5.85 -39.06
CA ASP A 160 -16.21 -6.28 -39.54
C ASP A 160 -16.38 -7.80 -39.58
N ASN A 161 -15.34 -8.56 -39.23
CA ASN A 161 -15.39 -10.00 -39.00
C ASN A 161 -15.55 -10.29 -37.51
N VAL A 162 -16.48 -11.16 -37.13
CA VAL A 162 -16.82 -11.41 -35.73
C VAL A 162 -15.66 -11.99 -34.92
N ALA A 163 -14.86 -12.91 -35.49
CA ALA A 163 -13.75 -13.54 -34.79
C ALA A 163 -12.61 -12.55 -34.57
N ASP A 164 -12.18 -11.87 -35.63
CA ASP A 164 -11.15 -10.84 -35.57
C ASP A 164 -11.57 -9.68 -34.67
N ALA A 165 -12.82 -9.19 -34.78
CA ALA A 165 -13.33 -8.12 -33.92
C ALA A 165 -13.35 -8.52 -32.43
N ASN A 166 -13.64 -9.78 -32.11
CA ASN A 166 -13.56 -10.27 -30.74
C ASN A 166 -12.10 -10.32 -30.25
N ALA A 167 -11.15 -10.76 -31.08
CA ALA A 167 -9.72 -10.72 -30.76
C ALA A 167 -9.24 -9.27 -30.56
N ILE A 168 -9.57 -8.36 -31.48
CA ILE A 168 -9.19 -6.93 -31.39
C ILE A 168 -9.77 -6.27 -30.14
N LYS A 169 -10.91 -6.72 -29.60
CA LYS A 169 -11.47 -6.21 -28.34
C LYS A 169 -10.79 -6.78 -27.09
N GLU A 170 -10.01 -7.85 -27.23
CA GLU A 170 -9.33 -8.51 -26.11
C GLU A 170 -8.05 -7.76 -25.70
N PRO A 171 -7.94 -7.29 -24.44
CA PRO A 171 -6.72 -6.66 -23.92
C PRO A 171 -5.45 -7.49 -24.13
N ASN A 172 -5.52 -8.80 -23.94
CA ASN A 172 -4.36 -9.69 -24.11
C ASN A 172 -3.90 -9.81 -25.57
N PHE A 173 -4.83 -9.85 -26.54
CA PHE A 173 -4.49 -9.79 -27.96
C PHE A 173 -3.88 -8.43 -28.34
N ARG A 174 -4.40 -7.32 -27.79
CA ARG A 174 -3.80 -5.99 -27.98
C ARG A 174 -2.38 -5.92 -27.43
N ARG A 175 -2.15 -6.46 -26.23
CA ARG A 175 -0.82 -6.52 -25.59
C ARG A 175 0.15 -7.35 -26.45
N LEU A 176 -0.29 -8.52 -26.91
CA LEU A 176 0.49 -9.40 -27.80
C LEU A 176 0.86 -8.68 -29.09
N THR A 177 -0.12 -8.12 -29.81
CA THR A 177 0.14 -7.44 -31.09
C THR A 177 0.99 -6.18 -30.92
N ALA A 178 0.81 -5.42 -29.85
CA ALA A 178 1.63 -4.24 -29.56
C ALA A 178 3.10 -4.61 -29.32
N ARG A 179 3.33 -5.68 -28.55
CA ARG A 179 4.67 -6.24 -28.35
C ARG A 179 5.27 -6.74 -29.66
N ALA A 180 4.50 -7.47 -30.48
CA ALA A 180 4.98 -7.97 -31.76
C ALA A 180 5.39 -6.83 -32.73
N VAL A 181 4.64 -5.72 -32.76
CA VAL A 181 5.05 -4.55 -33.54
C VAL A 181 6.32 -3.92 -32.98
N TYR A 182 6.46 -3.78 -31.67
CA TYR A 182 7.71 -3.33 -31.03
C TYR A 182 8.90 -4.24 -31.38
N GLN A 183 8.74 -5.56 -31.25
CA GLN A 183 9.77 -6.54 -31.59
C GLN A 183 10.14 -6.46 -33.07
N GLY A 184 9.17 -6.35 -33.97
CA GLY A 184 9.38 -6.14 -35.40
C GLY A 184 10.15 -4.86 -35.71
N ILE A 185 9.88 -3.78 -34.98
CA ILE A 185 10.67 -2.53 -35.05
C ILE A 185 12.11 -2.80 -34.59
N VAL A 186 12.35 -3.42 -33.43
CA VAL A 186 13.71 -3.75 -32.96
C VAL A 186 14.47 -4.64 -33.98
N LYS A 187 13.78 -5.61 -34.59
CA LYS A 187 14.32 -6.47 -35.65
C LYS A 187 14.65 -5.69 -36.92
N PHE A 188 13.87 -4.66 -37.27
CA PHE A 188 14.21 -3.74 -38.35
C PHE A 188 15.47 -2.94 -38.01
N TYR A 189 15.53 -2.30 -36.84
CA TYR A 189 16.68 -1.49 -36.45
C TYR A 189 17.97 -2.30 -36.39
N SER A 190 17.93 -3.51 -35.82
CA SER A 190 19.11 -4.37 -35.70
C SER A 190 19.72 -4.81 -37.03
N LYS A 191 18.95 -4.78 -38.12
CA LYS A 191 19.40 -5.15 -39.46
C LYS A 191 19.68 -3.95 -40.37
N HIS A 192 19.06 -2.80 -40.10
CA HIS A 192 18.98 -1.71 -41.06
C HIS A 192 19.48 -0.36 -40.55
N VAL A 193 19.71 -0.21 -39.24
CA VAL A 193 20.16 1.06 -38.66
C VAL A 193 21.59 0.92 -38.17
N THR A 194 22.50 1.67 -38.79
CA THR A 194 23.93 1.65 -38.46
C THR A 194 24.15 2.04 -37.01
N GLY A 195 24.87 1.21 -36.24
CA GLY A 195 25.16 1.47 -34.83
C GLY A 195 24.11 0.94 -33.85
N PHE A 196 22.95 0.49 -34.32
CA PHE A 196 21.96 -0.22 -33.50
C PHE A 196 22.25 -1.73 -33.52
N ASN A 197 23.25 -2.18 -32.75
CA ASN A 197 23.70 -3.57 -32.78
C ASN A 197 23.25 -4.41 -31.57
N ASN A 198 22.38 -3.89 -30.68
CA ASN A 198 21.97 -4.66 -29.50
C ASN A 198 20.86 -5.68 -29.82
N GLY A 199 19.92 -5.36 -30.73
CA GLY A 199 18.78 -6.22 -31.08
C GLY A 199 18.01 -6.76 -29.86
N LYS A 200 18.15 -6.10 -28.70
CA LYS A 200 17.66 -6.60 -27.41
C LYS A 200 16.27 -6.08 -27.16
N LEU A 201 15.39 -6.98 -26.76
CA LEU A 201 14.03 -6.67 -26.37
C LEU A 201 14.00 -6.31 -24.88
N LEU A 202 13.14 -5.37 -24.49
CA LEU A 202 12.84 -5.12 -23.08
C LEU A 202 12.30 -6.40 -22.41
N PRO A 203 12.48 -6.60 -21.09
CA PRO A 203 11.95 -7.77 -20.39
C PRO A 203 10.42 -7.71 -20.22
N GLU A 204 9.81 -8.85 -19.88
CA GLU A 204 8.45 -8.87 -19.34
C GLU A 204 8.41 -8.37 -17.88
N PRO A 205 7.23 -8.09 -17.30
CA PRO A 205 7.09 -7.71 -15.90
C PRO A 205 7.56 -8.81 -14.93
N PRO A 206 8.22 -8.46 -13.81
CA PRO A 206 8.47 -9.41 -12.72
C PRO A 206 7.17 -10.04 -12.19
N THR A 207 7.28 -11.18 -11.51
CA THR A 207 6.13 -11.92 -10.96
C THR A 207 6.34 -12.23 -9.47
N HIS A 208 5.34 -12.81 -8.80
CA HIS A 208 5.43 -13.23 -7.38
C HIS A 208 5.88 -12.10 -6.44
N PHE A 209 5.44 -10.87 -6.72
CA PHE A 209 5.82 -9.72 -5.94
C PHE A 209 5.23 -9.81 -4.52
N ARG A 210 6.03 -9.43 -3.53
CA ARG A 210 5.66 -9.44 -2.12
C ARG A 210 6.39 -8.38 -1.32
N VAL A 211 5.71 -7.86 -0.31
CA VAL A 211 6.18 -6.80 0.59
C VAL A 211 5.90 -7.23 2.02
N ILE A 212 6.95 -7.56 2.76
CA ILE A 212 6.87 -8.26 4.05
C ILE A 212 7.63 -7.48 5.14
N ASN A 213 6.96 -7.14 6.23
CA ASN A 213 7.58 -6.56 7.42
C ASN A 213 8.58 -7.53 8.04
N LYS A 214 9.69 -6.99 8.54
CA LYS A 214 10.69 -7.70 9.37
C LYS A 214 10.71 -7.22 10.83
N GLY A 215 9.86 -6.25 11.17
CA GLY A 215 9.86 -5.55 12.45
C GLY A 215 10.86 -4.40 12.47
N PHE A 216 10.85 -3.60 13.55
CA PHE A 216 11.79 -2.50 13.78
C PHE A 216 11.90 -1.46 12.64
N GLY A 217 10.82 -1.23 11.90
CA GLY A 217 10.79 -0.32 10.76
C GLY A 217 11.32 -0.91 9.44
N GLU A 218 11.63 -2.21 9.41
CA GLU A 218 12.19 -2.87 8.25
C GLU A 218 11.15 -3.60 7.40
N VAL A 219 11.26 -3.45 6.08
CA VAL A 219 10.38 -4.10 5.11
C VAL A 219 11.22 -4.72 4.00
N THR A 220 11.03 -6.01 3.75
CA THR A 220 11.61 -6.72 2.61
C THR A 220 10.64 -6.77 1.45
N LEU A 221 11.10 -6.29 0.29
CA LEU A 221 10.47 -6.50 -0.99
C LEU A 221 11.17 -7.64 -1.70
N ALA A 222 10.42 -8.52 -2.37
CA ALA A 222 10.99 -9.59 -3.17
C ALA A 222 10.07 -9.96 -4.33
N TRP A 223 10.65 -10.49 -5.41
CA TRP A 223 9.95 -10.87 -6.64
C TRP A 223 10.70 -11.99 -7.35
N GLU A 224 10.10 -12.56 -8.39
CA GLU A 224 10.75 -13.47 -9.32
C GLU A 224 11.08 -12.79 -10.65
N ALA A 225 12.10 -13.32 -11.32
CA ALA A 225 12.47 -12.83 -12.64
C ALA A 225 11.32 -13.06 -13.63
N PRO A 226 11.12 -12.14 -14.59
CA PRO A 226 10.12 -12.35 -15.63
C PRO A 226 10.41 -13.60 -16.47
N PRO A 227 9.37 -14.27 -17.00
CA PRO A 227 9.56 -15.25 -18.06
C PRO A 227 10.15 -14.57 -19.30
N PHE A 228 10.96 -15.30 -20.06
CA PHE A 228 11.57 -14.80 -21.30
C PHE A 228 11.69 -15.94 -22.32
N ASN A 229 11.59 -15.61 -23.61
CA ASN A 229 11.90 -16.52 -24.71
C ASN A 229 12.48 -15.72 -25.89
N SER A 230 13.80 -15.57 -25.91
CA SER A 230 14.50 -14.71 -26.87
C SER A 230 14.39 -15.17 -28.33
N GLY A 231 14.41 -14.22 -29.27
CA GLY A 231 14.41 -14.48 -30.72
C GLY A 231 13.04 -14.26 -31.38
N ASP A 232 12.58 -15.25 -32.16
CA ASP A 232 11.22 -15.30 -32.73
C ASP A 232 10.21 -15.87 -31.72
N GLY A 233 10.39 -15.54 -30.43
CA GLY A 233 9.55 -15.96 -29.32
C GLY A 233 8.59 -14.85 -28.89
N LEU A 234 7.51 -15.24 -28.20
CA LEU A 234 6.39 -14.35 -27.81
C LEU A 234 6.73 -13.21 -26.84
N LEU A 235 7.85 -13.30 -26.11
CA LEU A 235 8.18 -12.46 -24.96
C LEU A 235 9.49 -11.70 -25.17
N GLY A 236 9.79 -10.84 -24.22
CA GLY A 236 11.06 -10.11 -24.13
C GLY A 236 12.31 -10.97 -23.92
N ASP A 237 13.47 -10.30 -23.93
CA ASP A 237 14.74 -10.89 -23.48
C ASP A 237 14.83 -10.92 -21.95
N ALA A 238 15.72 -11.77 -21.42
CA ALA A 238 15.94 -11.88 -19.98
C ALA A 238 16.30 -10.53 -19.32
N ALA A 239 15.78 -10.33 -18.11
CA ALA A 239 16.16 -9.21 -17.25
C ALA A 239 17.62 -9.32 -16.79
N THR A 240 18.31 -8.18 -16.72
CA THR A 240 19.66 -8.06 -16.13
C THR A 240 19.69 -7.15 -14.90
N GLY A 241 18.60 -6.42 -14.65
CA GLY A 241 18.40 -5.56 -13.49
C GLY A 241 16.92 -5.32 -13.22
N TYR A 242 16.65 -4.48 -12.23
CA TYR A 242 15.31 -4.12 -11.76
C TYR A 242 15.29 -2.67 -11.27
N GLN A 243 14.12 -2.05 -11.37
CA GLN A 243 13.80 -0.74 -10.82
C GLN A 243 12.70 -0.88 -9.77
N VAL A 244 13.00 -0.54 -8.51
CA VAL A 244 12.04 -0.62 -7.40
C VAL A 244 11.47 0.75 -7.12
N TYR A 245 10.17 0.92 -7.30
CA TYR A 245 9.48 2.19 -7.11
C TYR A 245 8.76 2.26 -5.77
N ARG A 246 8.78 3.43 -5.13
CA ARG A 246 8.10 3.70 -3.87
C ARG A 246 7.09 4.84 -3.99
N SER A 247 5.96 4.73 -3.30
CA SER A 247 4.91 5.74 -3.23
C SER A 247 4.29 5.84 -1.84
N ARG A 248 3.76 7.02 -1.51
CA ARG A 248 2.96 7.29 -0.28
C ARG A 248 1.45 7.23 -0.51
N ASN A 249 1.01 7.19 -1.77
CA ASN A 249 -0.42 7.19 -2.13
C ASN A 249 -0.81 6.10 -3.13
N GLY A 250 0.16 5.34 -3.65
CA GLY A 250 -0.04 4.26 -4.61
C GLY A 250 -0.24 4.71 -6.06
N LYS A 251 -0.26 6.03 -6.34
CA LYS A 251 -0.50 6.58 -7.68
C LYS A 251 0.70 7.38 -8.22
N GLY A 252 1.38 8.13 -7.36
CA GLY A 252 2.60 8.87 -7.70
C GLY A 252 3.82 8.16 -7.12
N PHE A 253 4.66 7.60 -8.00
CA PHE A 253 5.88 6.89 -7.62
C PHE A 253 7.12 7.79 -7.81
N ASP A 254 8.16 7.53 -7.02
CA ASP A 254 9.45 8.20 -7.17
C ASP A 254 10.24 7.72 -8.40
N ASN A 255 11.49 8.16 -8.54
CA ASN A 255 12.35 7.76 -9.67
C ASN A 255 12.82 6.30 -9.58
N GLY A 256 12.54 5.61 -8.48
CA GLY A 256 12.94 4.23 -8.20
C GLY A 256 14.41 4.04 -7.79
N ILE A 257 14.71 2.83 -7.32
CA ILE A 257 16.04 2.35 -6.94
C ILE A 257 16.46 1.25 -7.93
N GLU A 258 17.58 1.47 -8.62
CA GLU A 258 18.14 0.48 -9.55
C GLU A 258 18.91 -0.60 -8.80
N MET A 259 18.72 -1.86 -9.19
CA MET A 259 19.43 -2.98 -8.58
C MET A 259 19.46 -4.23 -9.47
N VAL A 260 20.32 -5.19 -9.14
CA VAL A 260 20.47 -6.45 -9.89
C VAL A 260 19.92 -7.68 -9.16
N HIS A 261 19.59 -7.53 -7.87
CA HIS A 261 19.03 -8.60 -7.05
C HIS A 261 17.50 -8.61 -7.13
N ARG A 262 16.90 -9.75 -6.73
CA ARG A 262 15.44 -9.96 -6.73
C ARG A 262 14.77 -9.66 -5.39
N SER A 263 15.49 -9.00 -4.48
CA SER A 263 14.99 -8.64 -3.17
C SER A 263 15.80 -7.49 -2.57
N ILE A 264 15.12 -6.58 -1.87
CA ILE A 264 15.70 -5.47 -1.12
C ILE A 264 15.02 -5.35 0.24
N THR A 265 15.79 -5.08 1.29
CA THR A 265 15.25 -4.71 2.60
C THR A 265 15.44 -3.21 2.80
N LEU A 266 14.34 -2.50 3.02
CA LEU A 266 14.29 -1.07 3.30
C LEU A 266 14.23 -0.86 4.81
N ASN A 267 15.01 0.10 5.30
CA ASN A 267 15.11 0.48 6.72
C ASN A 267 14.91 1.99 6.94
N ASP A 268 14.64 2.75 5.88
CA ASP A 268 14.41 4.19 5.87
C ASP A 268 12.90 4.54 5.90
N LEU A 269 12.06 3.56 6.26
CA LEU A 269 10.61 3.71 6.32
C LEU A 269 10.17 4.13 7.72
N THR A 270 9.11 4.94 7.79
CA THR A 270 8.55 5.39 9.07
C THR A 270 7.54 4.37 9.61
N PRO A 271 7.75 3.80 10.81
CA PRO A 271 6.76 2.95 11.46
C PRO A 271 5.39 3.61 11.59
N GLY A 272 4.33 2.84 11.36
CA GLY A 272 2.94 3.25 11.40
C GLY A 272 2.40 3.88 10.11
N ASP A 273 3.28 4.22 9.17
CA ASP A 273 2.89 4.74 7.86
C ASP A 273 2.64 3.62 6.85
N VAL A 274 1.82 3.95 5.84
CA VAL A 274 1.61 3.08 4.68
C VAL A 274 2.52 3.49 3.53
N TYR A 275 3.19 2.52 2.94
CA TYR A 275 3.94 2.67 1.70
C TYR A 275 3.42 1.72 0.64
N TYR A 276 3.59 2.12 -0.62
CA TYR A 276 3.19 1.36 -1.80
C TYR A 276 4.41 1.15 -2.68
N PHE A 277 4.50 -0.02 -3.29
CA PHE A 277 5.64 -0.41 -4.10
C PHE A 277 5.21 -1.13 -5.37
N ARG A 278 6.06 -1.07 -6.38
CA ARG A 278 5.99 -1.87 -7.61
C ARG A 278 7.39 -2.02 -8.18
N VAL A 279 7.63 -3.06 -8.98
CA VAL A 279 8.96 -3.36 -9.53
C VAL A 279 8.88 -3.54 -11.03
N ALA A 280 9.80 -2.92 -11.77
CA ALA A 280 9.99 -3.19 -13.19
C ALA A 280 11.32 -3.93 -13.41
N ALA A 281 11.37 -4.80 -14.41
CA ALA A 281 12.59 -5.45 -14.86
C ALA A 281 13.30 -4.56 -15.89
N THR A 282 14.63 -4.57 -15.89
CA THR A 282 15.45 -3.81 -16.83
C THR A 282 16.46 -4.69 -17.54
N ASN A 283 16.75 -4.36 -18.79
CA ASN A 283 17.94 -4.79 -19.49
C ASN A 283 18.38 -3.69 -20.49
N VAL A 284 19.38 -3.97 -21.31
CA VAL A 284 19.87 -3.00 -22.31
C VAL A 284 18.85 -2.68 -23.43
N GLY A 285 17.77 -3.44 -23.54
CA GLY A 285 16.63 -3.20 -24.44
C GLY A 285 15.57 -2.29 -23.85
N GLY A 286 15.56 -2.07 -22.54
CA GLY A 286 14.67 -1.12 -21.86
C GLY A 286 14.15 -1.62 -20.51
N GLU A 287 13.09 -0.97 -20.06
CA GLU A 287 12.35 -1.27 -18.84
C GLU A 287 11.00 -1.91 -19.18
N SER A 288 10.59 -2.93 -18.42
CA SER A 288 9.30 -3.60 -18.55
C SER A 288 8.14 -2.75 -18.02
N PHE A 289 6.90 -3.18 -18.24
CA PHE A 289 5.82 -2.74 -17.34
C PHE A 289 6.11 -3.23 -15.91
N PRO A 290 5.63 -2.52 -14.87
CA PRO A 290 5.86 -2.94 -13.49
C PRO A 290 4.93 -4.10 -13.10
N THR A 291 5.25 -4.74 -11.99
CA THR A 291 4.32 -5.59 -11.21
C THR A 291 3.04 -4.82 -10.84
N GLU A 292 2.06 -5.53 -10.30
CA GLU A 292 1.00 -4.92 -9.50
C GLU A 292 1.57 -4.07 -8.35
N THR A 293 0.77 -3.09 -7.93
CA THR A 293 1.08 -2.27 -6.77
C THR A 293 0.71 -3.05 -5.52
N LEU A 294 1.67 -3.25 -4.63
CA LEU A 294 1.45 -3.80 -3.29
C LEU A 294 1.70 -2.73 -2.23
N ALA A 295 1.17 -2.96 -1.03
CA ALA A 295 1.23 -2.01 0.08
C ALA A 295 1.71 -2.69 1.36
N VAL A 296 2.28 -1.89 2.25
CA VAL A 296 2.66 -2.32 3.59
C VAL A 296 2.32 -1.22 4.57
N ARG A 297 1.88 -1.57 5.77
CA ARG A 297 1.96 -0.66 6.92
C ARG A 297 3.14 -1.08 7.79
N VAL A 298 4.06 -0.14 7.98
CA VAL A 298 5.40 -0.42 8.53
C VAL A 298 5.29 -0.70 10.03
N ARG A 299 5.74 -1.88 10.44
CA ARG A 299 5.77 -2.31 11.83
C ARG A 299 6.98 -1.74 12.57
N GLY A 300 6.77 -1.15 13.74
CA GLY A 300 7.83 -0.46 14.52
C GLY A 300 8.51 -1.30 15.61
N ASP A 301 7.84 -2.34 16.07
CA ASP A 301 8.27 -3.28 17.11
C ASP A 301 8.78 -4.59 16.50
N SER A 302 9.21 -5.53 17.35
CA SER A 302 9.60 -6.87 16.94
C SER A 302 8.38 -7.68 16.48
N GLY A 303 8.61 -8.65 15.60
CA GLY A 303 7.59 -9.62 15.16
C GLY A 303 7.04 -9.41 13.74
N LYS A 304 6.09 -10.29 13.36
CA LYS A 304 5.44 -10.29 12.04
C LYS A 304 4.17 -9.43 12.06
N ALA A 305 3.79 -8.92 10.90
CA ALA A 305 2.48 -8.28 10.76
C ALA A 305 1.36 -9.32 10.96
N PRO A 306 0.28 -9.00 11.70
CA PRO A 306 -0.81 -9.95 11.95
C PRO A 306 -1.74 -10.15 10.73
N LEU A 307 -1.67 -9.26 9.73
CA LEU A 307 -2.58 -9.22 8.59
C LEU A 307 -1.80 -9.32 7.28
N LEU A 308 -2.33 -10.13 6.35
CA LEU A 308 -1.88 -10.22 4.97
C LEU A 308 -2.98 -9.76 4.02
N ILE A 309 -2.64 -8.90 3.06
CA ILE A 309 -3.48 -8.61 1.90
C ILE A 309 -2.95 -9.39 0.70
N VAL A 310 -3.76 -10.25 0.13
CA VAL A 310 -3.46 -10.99 -1.10
C VAL A 310 -4.16 -10.31 -2.27
N ASN A 311 -3.38 -9.88 -3.27
CA ASN A 311 -3.95 -9.52 -4.56
C ASN A 311 -4.07 -10.79 -5.41
N GLY A 312 -5.29 -11.24 -5.66
CA GLY A 312 -5.57 -12.34 -6.58
C GLY A 312 -6.59 -11.93 -7.64
N PHE A 313 -6.57 -10.65 -8.04
CA PHE A 313 -7.36 -10.14 -9.15
C PHE A 313 -6.42 -9.92 -10.34
N ASP A 314 -6.49 -10.84 -11.30
CA ASP A 314 -5.63 -10.88 -12.47
C ASP A 314 -6.42 -10.67 -13.76
N ARG A 315 -7.72 -11.01 -13.73
CA ARG A 315 -8.59 -10.97 -14.89
C ARG A 315 -8.59 -9.61 -15.59
N ILE A 316 -8.28 -9.65 -16.88
CA ILE A 316 -8.38 -8.52 -17.79
C ILE A 316 -8.84 -9.03 -19.16
N ASP A 317 -10.14 -8.88 -19.45
CA ASP A 317 -10.70 -9.37 -20.70
C ASP A 317 -11.79 -8.45 -21.28
N ARG A 318 -12.14 -8.69 -22.55
CA ARG A 318 -13.12 -7.83 -23.27
C ARG A 318 -14.53 -7.77 -22.65
N ARG A 319 -14.87 -8.65 -21.71
CA ARG A 319 -16.18 -8.65 -21.01
C ARG A 319 -16.24 -7.54 -19.95
N ALA A 320 -15.10 -7.01 -19.51
CA ALA A 320 -15.00 -5.83 -18.66
C ALA A 320 -15.12 -4.50 -19.45
N ASN A 321 -15.40 -4.55 -20.76
CA ASN A 321 -15.70 -3.35 -21.54
C ASN A 321 -16.98 -2.68 -21.01
N ILE A 322 -16.96 -1.35 -21.00
CA ILE A 322 -18.07 -0.51 -20.53
C ILE A 322 -18.95 -0.13 -21.73
N MET A 323 -20.26 -0.24 -21.57
CA MET A 323 -21.22 0.15 -22.61
C MET A 323 -21.49 1.66 -22.55
N GLU A 324 -21.09 2.40 -23.58
CA GLU A 324 -21.36 3.83 -23.72
C GLU A 324 -21.95 4.12 -25.11
N ASP A 325 -23.12 4.76 -25.17
CA ASP A 325 -23.81 5.09 -26.43
C ASP A 325 -24.01 3.90 -27.40
N ASN A 326 -24.31 2.71 -26.86
CA ASN A 326 -24.40 1.43 -27.58
C ASN A 326 -23.07 0.94 -28.18
N VAL A 327 -21.93 1.38 -27.63
CA VAL A 327 -20.58 0.94 -28.01
C VAL A 327 -19.85 0.33 -26.81
N ASP A 328 -19.25 -0.83 -27.01
CA ASP A 328 -18.30 -1.41 -26.05
C ASP A 328 -16.99 -0.59 -26.04
N ARG A 329 -16.70 0.10 -24.94
CA ARG A 329 -15.47 0.88 -24.73
C ARG A 329 -14.49 0.11 -23.85
N GLY A 330 -13.27 -0.08 -24.37
CA GLY A 330 -12.19 -0.75 -23.64
C GLY A 330 -11.26 0.24 -22.95
N TYR A 331 -11.63 0.65 -21.73
CA TYR A 331 -10.80 1.47 -20.85
C TYR A 331 -9.99 0.57 -19.91
N LEU A 332 -8.71 0.34 -20.21
CA LEU A 332 -7.87 -0.63 -19.47
C LEU A 332 -7.74 -0.28 -17.98
N ASP A 333 -7.68 1.02 -17.65
CA ASP A 333 -7.65 1.54 -16.29
C ASP A 333 -8.95 1.34 -15.52
N ARG A 334 -10.01 0.92 -16.23
CA ARG A 334 -11.34 0.62 -15.72
C ARG A 334 -11.71 -0.86 -15.93
N MET A 335 -10.69 -1.72 -15.99
CA MET A 335 -10.81 -3.18 -15.96
C MET A 335 -10.02 -3.70 -14.76
N ASN A 336 -8.73 -3.98 -14.97
CA ASN A 336 -7.76 -4.24 -13.90
C ASN A 336 -6.67 -3.17 -13.93
N SER A 337 -6.72 -2.21 -13.00
CA SER A 337 -5.68 -1.17 -12.87
C SER A 337 -4.41 -1.64 -12.18
N TYR A 338 -4.39 -2.88 -11.67
CA TYR A 338 -3.28 -3.47 -10.90
C TYR A 338 -2.90 -2.69 -9.64
N ASP A 339 -3.81 -1.87 -9.10
CA ASP A 339 -3.57 -1.06 -7.91
C ASP A 339 -4.75 -1.01 -6.92
N TYR A 340 -5.67 -1.97 -7.03
CA TYR A 340 -6.84 -2.06 -6.16
C TYR A 340 -6.53 -2.36 -4.70
N ILE A 341 -5.28 -2.67 -4.33
CA ILE A 341 -4.88 -2.72 -2.92
C ILE A 341 -5.03 -1.36 -2.22
N ILE A 342 -4.97 -0.24 -2.96
CA ILE A 342 -5.01 1.12 -2.40
C ILE A 342 -6.24 1.38 -1.51
N PRO A 343 -7.49 1.14 -1.95
CA PRO A 343 -8.66 1.31 -1.08
C PRO A 343 -8.65 0.41 0.16
N TYR A 344 -8.11 -0.81 0.07
CA TYR A 344 -7.99 -1.72 1.23
C TYR A 344 -6.97 -1.18 2.25
N ALA A 345 -5.76 -0.88 1.79
CA ALA A 345 -4.68 -0.33 2.61
C ALA A 345 -5.11 0.97 3.32
N LYS A 346 -5.81 1.87 2.61
CA LYS A 346 -6.38 3.10 3.20
C LYS A 346 -7.43 2.79 4.28
N ALA A 347 -8.34 1.87 4.03
CA ALA A 347 -9.39 1.54 4.99
C ALA A 347 -8.85 0.85 6.25
N ILE A 348 -7.83 -0.01 6.12
CA ILE A 348 -7.12 -0.64 7.25
C ILE A 348 -6.34 0.41 8.04
N HIS A 349 -5.61 1.31 7.36
CA HIS A 349 -4.92 2.41 8.02
C HIS A 349 -5.88 3.33 8.78
N GLN A 350 -7.04 3.63 8.20
CA GLN A 350 -8.10 4.43 8.84
C GLN A 350 -8.73 3.72 10.04
N TYR A 351 -8.74 2.38 10.06
CA TYR A 351 -9.25 1.59 11.18
C TYR A 351 -8.38 1.76 12.43
N GLY A 352 -7.05 1.74 12.30
CA GLY A 352 -6.11 1.95 13.41
C GLY A 352 -4.73 1.32 13.18
N ASN A 353 -3.99 1.09 14.27
CA ASN A 353 -2.62 0.55 14.26
C ASN A 353 -2.58 -0.95 13.94
N VAL A 354 -3.02 -1.33 12.73
CA VAL A 354 -2.94 -2.71 12.24
C VAL A 354 -1.88 -2.76 11.14
N ASP A 355 -0.71 -3.28 11.49
CA ASP A 355 0.33 -3.55 10.50
C ASP A 355 -0.11 -4.67 9.56
N PHE A 356 0.27 -4.54 8.31
CA PHE A 356 -0.05 -5.54 7.31
C PHE A 356 1.07 -5.70 6.29
N ASP A 357 1.20 -6.93 5.81
CA ASP A 357 2.00 -7.32 4.67
C ASP A 357 1.10 -7.47 3.44
N ALA A 358 1.73 -7.57 2.25
CA ALA A 358 1.00 -7.87 1.03
C ALA A 358 1.78 -8.77 0.08
N GLY A 359 1.06 -9.54 -0.73
CA GLY A 359 1.63 -10.40 -1.77
C GLY A 359 0.65 -10.64 -2.91
N SER A 360 1.19 -10.99 -4.06
CA SER A 360 0.45 -11.65 -5.14
C SER A 360 -0.02 -13.04 -4.72
N ASN A 361 -1.11 -13.49 -5.31
CA ASN A 361 -1.55 -14.87 -5.27
C ASN A 361 -0.49 -15.85 -5.79
N GLU A 362 0.31 -15.52 -6.82
CA GLU A 362 1.38 -16.42 -7.26
C GLU A 362 2.43 -16.64 -6.18
N ALA A 363 2.77 -15.62 -5.38
CA ALA A 363 3.66 -15.78 -4.24
C ALA A 363 3.08 -16.73 -3.17
N ILE A 364 1.75 -16.77 -3.01
CA ILE A 364 1.06 -17.72 -2.13
C ILE A 364 1.15 -19.14 -2.72
N ILE A 365 0.81 -19.31 -4.00
CA ILE A 365 0.83 -20.59 -4.72
C ILE A 365 2.23 -21.22 -4.69
N ALA A 366 3.27 -20.39 -4.86
CA ALA A 366 4.66 -20.83 -4.82
C ALA A 366 5.20 -21.11 -3.39
N GLY A 367 4.39 -20.90 -2.34
CA GLY A 367 4.80 -21.10 -0.94
C GLY A 367 5.83 -20.08 -0.45
N GLN A 368 5.92 -18.91 -1.10
CA GLN A 368 6.84 -17.84 -0.72
C GLN A 368 6.27 -16.95 0.40
N ILE A 369 4.96 -17.03 0.63
CA ILE A 369 4.25 -16.49 1.79
C ILE A 369 3.36 -17.62 2.33
N ALA A 370 3.49 -17.92 3.61
CA ALA A 370 2.69 -18.93 4.27
C ALA A 370 1.48 -18.25 4.93
N LEU A 371 0.25 -18.66 4.61
CA LEU A 371 -0.96 -18.02 5.15
C LEU A 371 -1.10 -18.18 6.67
N ASP A 372 -0.55 -19.26 7.23
CA ASP A 372 -0.55 -19.58 8.66
C ASP A 372 0.43 -18.74 9.49
N ASP A 373 1.26 -17.91 8.85
CA ASP A 373 2.02 -16.86 9.53
C ASP A 373 1.17 -15.66 9.97
N TYR A 374 -0.08 -15.59 9.49
CA TYR A 374 -0.98 -14.45 9.69
C TYR A 374 -2.23 -14.87 10.46
N GLU A 375 -2.81 -13.94 11.22
CA GLU A 375 -4.11 -14.17 11.86
C GLU A 375 -5.26 -13.87 10.91
N VAL A 376 -5.08 -12.85 10.08
CA VAL A 376 -6.08 -12.33 9.15
C VAL A 376 -5.52 -12.32 7.74
N VAL A 377 -6.30 -12.87 6.81
CA VAL A 377 -6.04 -12.76 5.37
C VAL A 377 -7.19 -11.99 4.75
N ILE A 378 -6.85 -10.96 3.98
CA ILE A 378 -7.78 -10.23 3.11
C ILE A 378 -7.44 -10.59 1.67
N TRP A 379 -8.41 -11.12 0.92
CA TRP A 379 -8.22 -11.57 -0.45
C TRP A 379 -9.02 -10.72 -1.43
N ILE A 380 -8.32 -10.05 -2.33
CA ILE A 380 -8.88 -9.20 -3.38
C ILE A 380 -9.12 -10.10 -4.61
N LEU A 381 -10.37 -10.18 -5.06
CA LEU A 381 -10.73 -10.93 -6.28
C LEU A 381 -11.29 -10.04 -7.39
N GLY A 382 -11.71 -8.80 -7.12
CA GLY A 382 -12.24 -7.94 -8.19
C GLY A 382 -13.32 -8.64 -9.02
N GLU A 383 -13.08 -8.79 -10.33
CA GLU A 383 -13.94 -9.53 -11.27
C GLU A 383 -13.42 -10.91 -11.68
N GLU A 384 -12.51 -11.53 -10.93
CA GLU A 384 -11.99 -12.90 -11.14
C GLU A 384 -13.12 -13.89 -11.45
N SER A 385 -12.90 -14.82 -12.39
CA SER A 385 -13.95 -15.74 -12.89
C SER A 385 -13.33 -16.89 -13.69
N THR A 386 -14.04 -17.48 -14.64
CA THR A 386 -13.60 -18.71 -15.34
C THR A 386 -12.34 -18.62 -16.22
N VAL A 387 -11.83 -17.41 -16.52
CA VAL A 387 -10.66 -17.22 -17.40
C VAL A 387 -9.38 -17.13 -16.58
N GLU A 388 -9.34 -16.19 -15.65
CA GLU A 388 -8.36 -16.13 -14.57
C GLU A 388 -9.13 -16.51 -13.29
N HIS A 389 -8.74 -17.65 -12.70
CA HIS A 389 -9.57 -18.46 -11.82
C HIS A 389 -9.78 -17.85 -10.43
N THR A 390 -11.05 -17.78 -10.01
CA THR A 390 -11.38 -17.46 -8.62
C THR A 390 -10.98 -18.61 -7.70
N PHE A 391 -9.92 -18.44 -6.92
CA PHE A 391 -9.34 -19.52 -6.12
C PHE A 391 -9.07 -20.79 -6.93
N ASP A 392 -7.89 -20.88 -7.53
CA ASP A 392 -7.41 -22.08 -8.19
C ASP A 392 -7.35 -23.30 -7.23
N ALA A 393 -7.10 -24.49 -7.77
CA ALA A 393 -7.08 -25.71 -6.97
C ALA A 393 -5.99 -25.73 -5.87
N THR A 394 -4.93 -24.95 -6.01
CA THR A 394 -3.85 -24.80 -5.01
C THR A 394 -4.26 -23.82 -3.92
N GLU A 395 -4.79 -22.66 -4.29
CA GLU A 395 -5.27 -21.64 -3.37
C GLU A 395 -6.43 -22.17 -2.53
N GLN A 396 -7.36 -22.92 -3.13
CA GLN A 396 -8.44 -23.59 -2.39
C GLN A 396 -7.89 -24.48 -1.27
N LYS A 397 -6.79 -25.21 -1.51
CA LYS A 397 -6.16 -26.06 -0.48
C LYS A 397 -5.48 -25.23 0.60
N LEU A 398 -4.74 -24.19 0.22
CA LEU A 398 -4.03 -23.31 1.16
C LEU A 398 -5.01 -22.56 2.05
N VAL A 399 -6.07 -22.00 1.48
CA VAL A 399 -7.14 -21.32 2.22
C VAL A 399 -7.93 -22.30 3.10
N THR A 400 -8.20 -23.52 2.61
CA THR A 400 -8.81 -24.57 3.45
C THR A 400 -7.96 -24.88 4.67
N TYR A 401 -6.63 -25.00 4.49
CA TYR A 401 -5.72 -25.26 5.60
C TYR A 401 -5.69 -24.09 6.60
N PHE A 402 -5.52 -22.86 6.10
CA PHE A 402 -5.54 -21.64 6.92
C PHE A 402 -6.81 -21.53 7.77
N LEU A 403 -7.98 -21.68 7.16
CA LEU A 403 -9.26 -21.68 7.85
C LEU A 403 -9.40 -22.85 8.84
N GLY A 404 -8.82 -24.01 8.51
CA GLY A 404 -8.76 -25.17 9.40
C GLY A 404 -7.92 -24.94 10.67
N GLN A 405 -6.96 -24.01 10.63
CA GLN A 405 -6.15 -23.60 11.79
C GLN A 405 -6.78 -22.45 12.61
N GLY A 406 -8.01 -22.03 12.29
CA GLY A 406 -8.68 -20.92 12.99
C GLY A 406 -8.41 -19.55 12.35
N GLY A 407 -7.82 -19.53 11.16
CA GLY A 407 -7.57 -18.31 10.39
C GLY A 407 -8.85 -17.51 10.11
N LYS A 408 -8.68 -16.20 9.92
CA LYS A 408 -9.77 -15.26 9.67
C LYS A 408 -9.66 -14.73 8.25
N LEU A 409 -10.68 -14.95 7.42
CA LEU A 409 -10.64 -14.57 5.99
C LEU A 409 -11.70 -13.51 5.67
N PHE A 410 -11.28 -12.39 5.09
CA PHE A 410 -12.18 -11.52 4.34
C PHE A 410 -11.89 -11.68 2.86
N VAL A 411 -12.91 -12.03 2.09
CA VAL A 411 -12.80 -12.12 0.63
C VAL A 411 -13.90 -11.30 -0.02
N SER A 412 -13.52 -10.51 -1.03
CA SER A 412 -14.44 -9.68 -1.80
C SER A 412 -14.12 -9.69 -3.29
N GLY A 413 -15.17 -9.89 -4.07
CA GLY A 413 -15.14 -9.92 -5.52
C GLY A 413 -16.53 -10.25 -6.07
N THR A 414 -16.68 -10.20 -7.38
CA THR A 414 -17.86 -10.70 -8.09
C THR A 414 -17.57 -12.08 -8.67
N GLU A 415 -18.60 -12.78 -9.16
CA GLU A 415 -18.50 -14.08 -9.86
C GLU A 415 -17.86 -15.26 -9.08
N ILE A 416 -17.53 -15.07 -7.80
CA ILE A 416 -17.06 -16.13 -6.89
C ILE A 416 -18.08 -17.27 -6.83
N GLY A 417 -19.37 -16.93 -6.75
CA GLY A 417 -20.48 -17.87 -6.74
C GLY A 417 -20.71 -18.51 -8.10
N TRP A 418 -20.66 -17.73 -9.18
CA TRP A 418 -20.77 -18.23 -10.55
C TRP A 418 -19.74 -19.33 -10.84
N GLU A 419 -18.46 -19.07 -10.58
CA GLU A 419 -17.39 -20.01 -10.87
C GLU A 419 -17.37 -21.19 -9.90
N LEU A 420 -17.38 -20.91 -8.58
CA LEU A 420 -17.16 -21.95 -7.57
C LEU A 420 -18.45 -22.60 -7.07
N GLY A 421 -19.58 -21.89 -7.11
CA GLY A 421 -20.83 -22.31 -6.47
C GLY A 421 -21.80 -23.06 -7.38
N SER A 422 -21.51 -23.19 -8.69
CA SER A 422 -22.37 -23.94 -9.61
C SER A 422 -22.33 -25.47 -9.34
N PRO A 423 -23.42 -26.23 -9.56
CA PRO A 423 -23.48 -27.66 -9.25
C PRO A 423 -22.42 -28.54 -9.95
N SER A 424 -21.91 -28.08 -11.10
CA SER A 424 -20.87 -28.76 -11.87
C SER A 424 -19.45 -28.27 -11.56
N SER A 425 -19.30 -27.25 -10.73
CA SER A 425 -17.99 -26.68 -10.42
C SER A 425 -17.14 -27.63 -9.58
N ALA A 426 -15.85 -27.76 -9.93
CA ALA A 426 -14.87 -28.43 -9.09
C ALA A 426 -14.68 -27.72 -7.73
N GLY A 427 -14.94 -26.40 -7.69
CA GLY A 427 -14.88 -25.56 -6.51
C GLY A 427 -16.08 -25.68 -5.56
N LEU A 428 -17.14 -26.42 -5.93
CA LEU A 428 -18.40 -26.46 -5.19
C LEU A 428 -18.23 -26.87 -3.72
N ASN A 429 -17.31 -27.81 -3.47
CA ASN A 429 -16.99 -28.24 -2.12
C ASN A 429 -16.27 -27.15 -1.32
N PHE A 430 -15.33 -26.44 -1.95
CA PHE A 430 -14.65 -25.32 -1.31
C PHE A 430 -15.65 -24.20 -1.00
N TYR A 431 -16.48 -23.81 -1.97
CA TYR A 431 -17.49 -22.77 -1.81
C TYR A 431 -18.50 -23.08 -0.70
N ASN A 432 -19.09 -24.28 -0.70
CA ASN A 432 -20.10 -24.66 0.30
C ASN A 432 -19.54 -24.91 1.70
N ASN A 433 -18.30 -25.41 1.80
CA ASN A 433 -17.75 -25.88 3.08
C ASN A 433 -16.77 -24.86 3.70
N GLN A 434 -15.96 -24.21 2.88
CA GLN A 434 -14.92 -23.27 3.33
C GLN A 434 -15.41 -21.83 3.28
N LEU A 435 -15.99 -21.39 2.16
CA LEU A 435 -16.62 -20.07 2.08
C LEU A 435 -18.03 -20.03 2.71
N VAL A 436 -18.58 -21.20 3.05
CA VAL A 436 -19.83 -21.35 3.80
C VAL A 436 -21.01 -20.61 3.15
N SER A 437 -21.00 -20.58 1.82
CA SER A 437 -21.94 -19.86 0.95
C SER A 437 -22.69 -20.81 0.03
N LYS A 438 -23.81 -20.34 -0.54
CA LYS A 438 -24.57 -20.98 -1.62
C LYS A 438 -24.82 -19.98 -2.73
N PHE A 439 -24.52 -20.37 -3.96
CA PHE A 439 -24.82 -19.58 -5.14
C PHE A 439 -26.32 -19.63 -5.43
N VAL A 440 -26.94 -18.48 -5.70
CA VAL A 440 -28.38 -18.38 -5.96
C VAL A 440 -28.64 -17.87 -7.37
N ALA A 441 -27.94 -16.81 -7.79
CA ALA A 441 -28.01 -16.29 -9.15
C ALA A 441 -26.76 -15.46 -9.47
N ASP A 442 -26.49 -15.38 -10.76
CA ASP A 442 -25.33 -14.69 -11.36
C ASP A 442 -25.42 -13.15 -11.27
N ASP A 443 -26.58 -12.63 -10.86
CA ASP A 443 -26.78 -11.20 -10.72
C ASP A 443 -27.70 -10.89 -9.53
N GLY A 444 -27.22 -10.01 -8.67
CA GLY A 444 -27.95 -9.38 -7.58
C GLY A 444 -28.97 -8.37 -8.08
N GLY A 445 -28.92 -7.91 -9.33
CA GLY A 445 -29.92 -7.04 -9.97
C GLY A 445 -29.99 -5.62 -9.38
N SER A 446 -28.95 -5.18 -8.69
CA SER A 446 -28.89 -3.88 -8.02
C SER A 446 -27.45 -3.44 -7.77
N TYR A 447 -27.15 -2.15 -8.00
CA TYR A 447 -25.88 -1.51 -7.62
C TYR A 447 -25.87 -0.96 -6.17
N THR A 448 -26.83 -1.41 -5.36
CA THR A 448 -26.99 -0.95 -3.99
C THR A 448 -27.32 -2.10 -3.05
N ALA A 449 -26.74 -2.04 -1.85
CA ALA A 449 -26.92 -3.03 -0.80
C ALA A 449 -27.11 -2.35 0.57
N ALA A 450 -27.65 -3.06 1.55
CA ALA A 450 -27.86 -2.57 2.90
C ALA A 450 -27.60 -3.67 3.94
N GLY A 451 -27.17 -3.24 5.13
CA GLY A 451 -26.88 -4.09 6.26
C GLY A 451 -28.09 -4.85 6.79
N VAL A 452 -27.86 -6.06 7.27
CA VAL A 452 -28.89 -6.87 7.94
C VAL A 452 -28.83 -6.61 9.45
N ALA A 453 -29.98 -6.35 10.08
CA ALA A 453 -30.07 -6.09 11.51
C ALA A 453 -29.50 -7.26 12.35
N GLY A 454 -28.74 -6.96 13.41
CA GLY A 454 -28.10 -7.97 14.27
C GLY A 454 -26.89 -8.66 13.65
N THR A 455 -26.33 -8.12 12.56
CA THR A 455 -25.12 -8.61 11.90
C THR A 455 -24.03 -7.53 11.88
N ILE A 456 -22.82 -7.87 11.43
CA ILE A 456 -21.67 -6.96 11.49
C ILE A 456 -21.87 -5.67 10.67
N PHE A 457 -22.76 -5.68 9.68
CA PHE A 457 -23.03 -4.54 8.81
C PHE A 457 -24.34 -3.82 9.15
N GLU A 458 -24.98 -4.10 10.29
CA GLU A 458 -26.27 -3.49 10.67
C GLU A 458 -26.26 -1.94 10.66
N ASN A 459 -25.10 -1.32 10.85
CA ASN A 459 -24.90 0.13 10.83
C ASN A 459 -24.75 0.73 9.41
N ILE A 460 -24.80 -0.09 8.36
CA ILE A 460 -24.69 0.35 6.95
C ILE A 460 -26.11 0.42 6.36
N SER A 461 -26.69 1.61 6.37
CA SER A 461 -28.05 1.84 5.83
C SER A 461 -28.11 1.83 4.30
N SER A 462 -27.00 2.18 3.64
CA SER A 462 -26.87 2.17 2.18
C SER A 462 -25.40 2.00 1.81
N LEU A 463 -25.12 1.00 1.00
CA LEU A 463 -23.86 0.76 0.31
C LEU A 463 -24.12 0.88 -1.19
N LYS A 464 -23.32 1.70 -1.87
CA LYS A 464 -23.32 1.82 -3.33
C LYS A 464 -21.99 1.30 -3.86
N PHE A 465 -22.05 0.58 -4.97
CA PHE A 465 -20.87 0.13 -5.70
C PHE A 465 -20.97 0.53 -7.16
N ASP A 466 -19.82 0.59 -7.84
CA ASP A 466 -19.73 1.23 -9.14
C ASP A 466 -20.53 0.48 -10.21
N ASN A 467 -21.16 1.27 -11.08
CA ASN A 467 -22.00 0.83 -12.19
C ASN A 467 -21.36 1.16 -13.54
N GLY A 468 -20.03 1.19 -13.58
CA GLY A 468 -19.29 1.60 -14.77
C GLY A 468 -19.25 3.11 -14.96
N GLN A 469 -19.32 3.92 -13.90
CA GLN A 469 -19.14 5.38 -14.00
C GLN A 469 -17.79 5.88 -13.49
N SER A 470 -17.09 5.12 -12.63
CA SER A 470 -15.87 5.63 -11.98
C SER A 470 -14.69 4.68 -11.97
N ILE A 471 -14.89 3.44 -11.57
CA ILE A 471 -13.87 2.42 -11.37
C ILE A 471 -14.02 1.38 -12.48
N TYR A 472 -14.97 0.45 -12.35
CA TYR A 472 -15.38 -0.50 -13.39
C TYR A 472 -16.84 -0.92 -13.15
N ASP A 473 -17.49 -1.48 -14.17
CA ASP A 473 -18.88 -1.93 -14.06
C ASP A 473 -18.95 -3.30 -13.39
N VAL A 474 -19.46 -3.35 -12.15
CA VAL A 474 -19.72 -4.63 -11.47
C VAL A 474 -20.97 -5.25 -12.06
N LYS A 475 -20.81 -5.94 -13.18
CA LYS A 475 -21.92 -6.34 -14.05
C LYS A 475 -22.73 -7.52 -13.53
N TYR A 476 -22.09 -8.44 -12.83
CA TYR A 476 -22.68 -9.72 -12.39
C TYR A 476 -22.40 -10.02 -10.91
N PRO A 477 -22.75 -9.10 -9.98
CA PRO A 477 -22.53 -9.31 -8.56
C PRO A 477 -23.38 -10.49 -8.07
N ASP A 478 -22.77 -11.60 -7.66
CA ASP A 478 -23.52 -12.82 -7.34
C ASP A 478 -24.56 -12.60 -6.23
N ARG A 479 -25.77 -13.09 -6.48
CA ARG A 479 -26.73 -13.31 -5.39
C ARG A 479 -26.38 -14.58 -4.63
N ILE A 480 -26.11 -14.44 -3.34
CA ILE A 480 -25.68 -15.54 -2.47
C ILE A 480 -26.65 -15.79 -1.31
N ALA A 481 -26.58 -17.00 -0.75
CA ALA A 481 -27.26 -17.39 0.48
C ALA A 481 -26.26 -18.01 1.47
N ALA A 482 -26.57 -17.88 2.76
CA ALA A 482 -25.74 -18.49 3.80
C ALA A 482 -25.85 -20.02 3.82
N ASN A 483 -24.76 -20.68 4.21
CA ASN A 483 -24.69 -22.13 4.41
C ASN A 483 -24.13 -22.46 5.80
N LYS A 484 -24.33 -23.71 6.28
CA LYS A 484 -23.72 -24.30 7.49
C LYS A 484 -23.54 -23.36 8.71
N GLY A 485 -24.54 -22.57 9.06
CA GLY A 485 -24.51 -21.68 10.23
C GLY A 485 -23.92 -20.29 9.99
N ALA A 486 -23.50 -19.98 8.76
CA ALA A 486 -23.28 -18.60 8.34
C ALA A 486 -24.59 -17.81 8.37
N VAL A 487 -24.49 -16.49 8.38
CA VAL A 487 -25.63 -15.57 8.28
C VAL A 487 -25.38 -14.53 7.21
N VAL A 488 -26.42 -14.16 6.47
CA VAL A 488 -26.37 -13.05 5.51
C VAL A 488 -26.26 -11.75 6.30
N ASN A 489 -25.22 -10.96 6.03
CA ASN A 489 -24.95 -9.69 6.73
C ASN A 489 -25.19 -8.45 5.83
N LEU A 490 -25.32 -8.63 4.52
CA LEU A 490 -25.66 -7.60 3.56
C LEU A 490 -26.67 -8.16 2.54
N ASN A 491 -27.71 -7.40 2.22
CA ASN A 491 -28.65 -7.71 1.13
C ASN A 491 -28.60 -6.63 0.06
N TYR A 492 -28.70 -7.03 -1.21
CA TYR A 492 -29.05 -6.10 -2.27
C TYR A 492 -30.44 -5.50 -2.00
N THR A 493 -30.67 -4.24 -2.38
CA THR A 493 -31.88 -3.50 -1.96
C THR A 493 -33.03 -3.50 -2.96
N ALA A 494 -32.83 -3.95 -4.21
CA ALA A 494 -33.93 -4.00 -5.18
C ALA A 494 -34.88 -5.19 -4.91
N PRO A 495 -36.09 -5.22 -5.50
CA PRO A 495 -37.01 -6.32 -5.26
C PRO A 495 -36.46 -7.67 -5.76
N GLY A 496 -36.44 -8.68 -4.88
CA GLY A 496 -36.04 -10.05 -5.22
C GLY A 496 -34.54 -10.33 -5.22
N THR A 497 -33.72 -9.40 -4.72
CA THR A 497 -32.26 -9.41 -4.95
C THR A 497 -31.42 -10.15 -3.91
N GLY A 498 -31.97 -10.56 -2.77
CA GLY A 498 -31.31 -11.51 -1.83
C GLY A 498 -29.97 -11.04 -1.24
N GLY A 499 -29.15 -11.99 -0.80
CA GLY A 499 -27.90 -11.73 -0.07
C GLY A 499 -26.73 -11.30 -0.97
N ALA A 500 -25.98 -10.31 -0.50
CA ALA A 500 -24.78 -9.76 -1.12
C ALA A 500 -23.49 -10.09 -0.34
N ALA A 501 -23.61 -10.41 0.95
CA ALA A 501 -22.49 -10.85 1.77
C ALA A 501 -22.97 -11.74 2.92
N ILE A 502 -22.07 -12.59 3.41
CA ILE A 502 -22.27 -13.45 4.58
C ILE A 502 -21.15 -13.27 5.60
N GLN A 503 -21.44 -13.56 6.86
CA GLN A 503 -20.45 -13.77 7.92
C GLN A 503 -20.59 -15.18 8.49
N TYR A 504 -19.49 -15.72 9.01
CA TYR A 504 -19.46 -17.00 9.69
C TYR A 504 -18.51 -16.98 10.89
N VAL A 505 -18.93 -17.60 11.99
CA VAL A 505 -18.10 -17.94 13.16
C VAL A 505 -18.35 -19.40 13.50
N GLY A 506 -17.30 -20.19 13.63
CA GLY A 506 -17.40 -21.58 14.06
C GLY A 506 -16.16 -22.39 13.72
N GLY A 507 -16.20 -23.70 13.99
CA GLY A 507 -15.01 -24.57 13.90
C GLY A 507 -14.31 -24.75 15.24
N ASN A 508 -13.33 -25.66 15.28
CA ASN A 508 -12.44 -25.86 16.42
C ASN A 508 -11.02 -26.19 15.89
N PRO A 509 -10.07 -25.25 15.96
CA PRO A 509 -10.17 -23.89 16.54
C PRO A 509 -11.21 -23.00 15.82
N GLU A 510 -11.73 -21.99 16.53
CA GLU A 510 -12.72 -21.05 15.97
C GLU A 510 -12.10 -20.29 14.79
N ARG A 511 -12.74 -20.36 13.61
CA ARG A 511 -12.43 -19.52 12.45
C ARG A 511 -13.52 -18.49 12.24
N ARG A 512 -13.17 -17.38 11.56
CA ARG A 512 -14.12 -16.33 11.16
C ARG A 512 -13.99 -16.03 9.68
N LEU A 513 -15.10 -15.75 9.03
CA LEU A 513 -15.13 -15.45 7.60
C LEU A 513 -16.13 -14.34 7.32
N VAL A 514 -15.76 -13.45 6.41
CA VAL A 514 -16.68 -12.58 5.68
C VAL A 514 -16.45 -12.81 4.19
N MET A 515 -17.50 -13.19 3.47
CA MET A 515 -17.48 -13.26 2.00
C MET A 515 -18.46 -12.23 1.46
N MET A 516 -17.99 -11.36 0.57
CA MET A 516 -18.79 -10.32 -0.07
C MET A 516 -18.76 -10.51 -1.58
N ALA A 517 -19.94 -10.66 -2.19
CA ALA A 517 -20.14 -10.78 -3.65
C ALA A 517 -20.13 -9.41 -4.37
N ILE A 518 -19.50 -8.42 -3.74
CA ILE A 518 -19.28 -7.06 -4.24
C ILE A 518 -17.79 -6.81 -4.03
N PRO A 519 -17.04 -6.40 -5.07
CA PRO A 519 -15.63 -6.03 -4.88
C PRO A 519 -15.51 -4.80 -3.99
N PHE A 520 -14.72 -4.89 -2.91
CA PHE A 520 -14.66 -3.81 -1.91
C PHE A 520 -14.13 -2.49 -2.48
N GLU A 521 -13.19 -2.55 -3.44
CA GLU A 521 -12.64 -1.40 -4.14
C GLU A 521 -13.70 -0.60 -4.91
N THR A 522 -14.78 -1.25 -5.36
CA THR A 522 -15.84 -0.63 -6.16
C THR A 522 -16.88 0.13 -5.33
N ILE A 523 -16.87 -0.04 -4.00
CA ILE A 523 -17.76 0.73 -3.11
C ILE A 523 -17.42 2.21 -3.29
N THR A 524 -18.35 3.00 -3.83
CA THR A 524 -18.03 4.34 -4.35
C THR A 524 -17.78 5.37 -3.24
N GLU A 525 -18.34 5.16 -2.06
CA GLU A 525 -18.25 6.08 -0.91
C GLU A 525 -17.15 5.64 0.06
N GLU A 526 -16.10 6.48 0.22
CA GLU A 526 -14.94 6.16 1.06
C GLU A 526 -15.30 5.91 2.53
N ASN A 527 -16.23 6.68 3.09
CA ASN A 527 -16.70 6.47 4.47
C ASN A 527 -17.40 5.12 4.65
N VAL A 528 -18.11 4.65 3.62
CA VAL A 528 -18.76 3.33 3.64
C VAL A 528 -17.70 2.24 3.54
N ARG A 529 -16.70 2.36 2.65
CA ARG A 529 -15.53 1.45 2.61
C ARG A 529 -14.84 1.34 3.96
N ASN A 530 -14.53 2.47 4.59
CA ASN A 530 -13.89 2.50 5.90
C ASN A 530 -14.75 1.82 6.97
N THR A 531 -16.08 1.99 6.91
CA THR A 531 -17.03 1.34 7.83
C THR A 531 -17.09 -0.18 7.60
N VAL A 532 -17.15 -0.63 6.35
CA VAL A 532 -17.11 -2.06 5.99
C VAL A 532 -15.85 -2.71 6.54
N MET A 533 -14.67 -2.14 6.23
CA MET A 533 -13.39 -2.69 6.70
C MET A 533 -13.32 -2.71 8.24
N ALA A 534 -13.75 -1.62 8.90
CA ALA A 534 -13.76 -1.55 10.35
C ALA A 534 -14.65 -2.63 10.98
N ASN A 535 -15.84 -2.86 10.44
CA ASN A 535 -16.75 -3.89 10.91
C ASN A 535 -16.19 -5.31 10.70
N VAL A 536 -15.53 -5.56 9.57
CA VAL A 536 -14.83 -6.83 9.28
C VAL A 536 -13.70 -7.06 10.29
N LEU A 537 -12.81 -6.09 10.50
CA LEU A 537 -11.67 -6.23 11.41
C LEU A 537 -12.13 -6.38 12.87
N ASN A 538 -13.15 -5.63 13.30
CA ASN A 538 -13.79 -5.81 14.60
C ASN A 538 -14.38 -7.22 14.75
N PHE A 539 -15.07 -7.71 13.72
CA PHE A 539 -15.62 -9.06 13.70
C PHE A 539 -14.53 -10.13 13.74
N PHE A 540 -13.36 -9.88 13.20
CA PHE A 540 -12.19 -10.76 13.31
C PHE A 540 -11.49 -10.68 14.67
N GLY A 541 -11.96 -9.81 15.57
CA GLY A 541 -11.32 -9.59 16.85
C GLY A 541 -9.93 -8.98 16.70
N VAL A 542 -9.64 -8.33 15.57
CA VAL A 542 -8.45 -7.52 15.41
C VAL A 542 -8.59 -6.40 16.43
N THR A 543 -7.70 -6.35 17.41
CA THR A 543 -7.76 -5.31 18.41
C THR A 543 -7.49 -3.98 17.73
N LYS A 544 -8.51 -3.12 17.71
CA LYS A 544 -8.32 -1.69 17.45
C LYS A 544 -7.44 -1.14 18.55
N GLU A 545 -6.14 -1.14 18.31
CA GLU A 545 -5.22 -0.35 19.09
C GLU A 545 -5.47 1.11 18.72
N ILE A 546 -6.35 1.76 19.49
CA ILE A 546 -6.28 3.20 19.63
C ILE A 546 -4.94 3.40 20.32
N VAL A 547 -3.96 3.89 19.58
CA VAL A 547 -2.71 4.38 20.11
C VAL A 547 -2.63 5.84 19.72
N ALA A 548 -2.24 6.68 20.66
CA ALA A 548 -1.91 8.05 20.34
C ALA A 548 -0.73 8.03 19.35
N ALA A 549 -0.91 8.54 18.13
CA ALA A 549 0.14 8.59 17.13
C ALA A 549 1.39 9.33 17.66
N LYS A 550 2.54 9.12 17.02
CA LYS A 550 3.70 10.02 17.14
C LYS A 550 3.23 11.43 16.81
N ILE A 551 3.21 12.33 17.80
CA ILE A 551 2.60 13.66 17.66
C ILE A 551 3.64 14.74 17.92
N LEU A 552 3.77 15.66 16.95
CA LEU A 552 4.47 16.93 17.14
C LEU A 552 3.73 17.76 18.19
N ILE A 553 4.27 17.86 19.41
CA ILE A 553 3.64 18.59 20.52
C ILE A 553 4.15 20.02 20.65
N CYS A 554 5.40 20.29 20.25
CA CYS A 554 5.97 21.64 20.21
C CYS A 554 6.55 21.93 18.82
N ASP A 555 6.24 23.09 18.25
CA ASP A 555 6.87 23.57 17.02
C ASP A 555 8.29 24.14 17.29
N ALA A 556 9.04 24.39 16.22
CA ALA A 556 10.39 24.97 16.31
C ALA A 556 10.42 26.42 16.87
N ASN A 557 9.26 27.05 17.09
CA ASN A 557 9.15 28.38 17.70
C ASN A 557 8.81 28.30 19.20
N GLY A 558 8.67 27.09 19.77
CA GLY A 558 8.30 26.87 21.16
C GLY A 558 6.81 27.02 21.46
N ASN A 559 5.96 27.05 20.43
CA ASN A 559 4.51 26.99 20.61
C ASN A 559 4.05 25.54 20.69
N GLN A 560 2.95 25.33 21.42
CA GLN A 560 2.28 24.05 21.40
C GLN A 560 1.60 23.84 20.02
N ALA A 561 2.06 22.85 19.26
CA ALA A 561 1.53 22.54 17.93
C ALA A 561 0.27 21.66 18.03
N ASN A 562 0.39 20.50 18.69
CA ASN A 562 -0.71 19.56 18.91
C ASN A 562 -0.76 19.06 20.36
N ARG A 563 -1.70 18.15 20.62
CA ARG A 563 -1.82 17.41 21.89
C ARG A 563 -1.77 15.92 21.60
N PRO A 564 -1.12 15.11 22.47
CA PRO A 564 -1.29 13.67 22.45
C PRO A 564 -2.77 13.30 22.51
N VAL A 565 -3.21 12.40 21.64
CA VAL A 565 -4.62 11.99 21.55
C VAL A 565 -4.91 10.98 22.67
N ALA A 566 -5.73 11.36 23.64
CA ALA A 566 -6.16 10.43 24.69
C ALA A 566 -7.37 9.61 24.25
N VAL A 567 -7.51 8.40 24.80
CA VAL A 567 -8.77 7.66 24.81
C VAL A 567 -9.84 8.50 25.52
N ASP A 568 -11.01 8.69 24.90
CA ASP A 568 -12.13 9.36 25.57
C ASP A 568 -12.77 8.42 26.61
N MET A 569 -12.50 8.69 27.89
CA MET A 569 -12.96 7.87 29.01
C MET A 569 -14.42 8.14 29.36
N ARG A 570 -15.05 9.17 28.77
CA ARG A 570 -16.47 9.54 29.03
C ARG A 570 -17.46 8.62 28.32
N VAL A 571 -16.97 7.76 27.43
CA VAL A 571 -17.75 6.73 26.74
C VAL A 571 -17.01 5.40 26.85
N ASP A 572 -17.73 4.28 26.71
CA ASP A 572 -17.07 3.00 26.41
C ASP A 572 -16.73 2.98 24.90
N VAL A 573 -15.45 3.20 24.57
CA VAL A 573 -15.00 3.25 23.17
C VAL A 573 -15.01 1.89 22.48
N VAL A 574 -15.17 0.79 23.25
CA VAL A 574 -15.19 -0.59 22.72
C VAL A 574 -16.60 -1.00 22.33
N THR A 575 -17.61 -0.60 23.10
CA THR A 575 -19.02 -0.92 22.83
C THR A 575 -19.87 0.34 22.95
N LYS A 576 -20.44 0.82 21.83
CA LYS A 576 -21.36 1.98 21.87
C LYS A 576 -22.79 1.50 22.18
N ASP A 577 -23.45 2.30 23.02
CA ASP A 577 -24.80 2.17 23.62
C ASP A 577 -24.94 1.35 24.93
N LYS A 578 -25.62 1.98 25.91
CA LYS A 578 -26.08 1.45 27.22
C LYS A 578 -25.03 0.94 28.24
N THR A 579 -23.73 1.05 27.95
CA THR A 579 -22.66 0.67 28.88
C THR A 579 -22.16 1.88 29.69
N PRO A 580 -21.86 1.76 31.01
CA PRO A 580 -21.24 2.84 31.78
C PRO A 580 -19.92 3.31 31.13
N SER A 581 -19.59 4.60 31.26
CA SER A 581 -18.35 5.15 30.71
C SER A 581 -17.10 4.43 31.24
N LEU A 582 -15.99 4.40 30.49
CA LEU A 582 -14.74 3.83 31.01
C LEU A 582 -14.30 4.50 32.31
N LEU A 583 -14.50 5.81 32.45
CA LEU A 583 -14.19 6.54 33.68
C LEU A 583 -15.03 6.06 34.86
N THR A 584 -16.33 5.80 34.64
CA THR A 584 -17.22 5.20 35.65
C THR A 584 -16.73 3.80 36.00
N GLN A 585 -16.41 2.97 35.01
CA GLN A 585 -15.94 1.61 35.24
C GLN A 585 -14.62 1.57 36.03
N VAL A 586 -13.66 2.45 35.70
CA VAL A 586 -12.37 2.56 36.39
C VAL A 586 -12.53 3.02 37.84
N ASN A 587 -13.38 4.03 38.10
CA ASN A 587 -13.61 4.52 39.45
C ASN A 587 -14.37 3.52 40.35
N GLU A 588 -15.01 2.49 39.77
CA GLU A 588 -15.63 1.40 40.52
C GLU A 588 -14.68 0.24 40.85
N LEU A 589 -13.40 0.31 40.41
CA LEU A 589 -12.39 -0.68 40.80
C LEU A 589 -12.22 -0.70 42.33
N PRO A 590 -12.11 -1.89 42.96
CA PRO A 590 -12.00 -2.02 44.41
C PRO A 590 -10.90 -1.15 45.02
N GLU A 591 -9.72 -1.10 44.40
CA GLU A 591 -8.58 -0.33 44.86
C GLU A 591 -8.87 1.17 44.92
N LEU A 592 -9.49 1.74 43.87
CA LEU A 592 -9.82 3.16 43.83
C LEU A 592 -10.97 3.48 44.80
N LYS A 593 -12.01 2.65 44.78
CA LYS A 593 -13.20 2.84 45.61
C LYS A 593 -12.89 2.75 47.11
N ASN A 594 -12.10 1.76 47.52
CA ASN A 594 -11.75 1.54 48.92
C ASN A 594 -10.80 2.61 49.48
N ASN A 595 -9.95 3.21 48.64
CA ASN A 595 -9.08 4.31 49.01
C ASN A 595 -9.71 5.71 48.80
N HIS A 596 -10.99 5.76 48.40
CA HIS A 596 -11.71 6.99 48.05
C HIS A 596 -11.00 7.84 46.98
N TRP A 597 -10.28 7.19 46.07
CA TRP A 597 -9.66 7.84 44.93
C TRP A 597 -10.66 7.99 43.79
N GLN A 598 -10.80 9.22 43.29
CA GLN A 598 -11.61 9.50 42.11
C GLN A 598 -10.75 10.08 41.01
N LEU A 599 -10.59 9.30 39.94
CA LEU A 599 -9.98 9.78 38.72
C LEU A 599 -10.97 10.63 37.94
N THR A 600 -10.45 11.72 37.37
CA THR A 600 -11.18 12.59 36.45
C THR A 600 -10.43 12.69 35.14
N GLN A 601 -11.14 12.77 34.02
CA GLN A 601 -10.50 13.06 32.74
C GLN A 601 -10.62 14.55 32.43
N HIS A 602 -9.48 15.22 32.24
CA HIS A 602 -9.47 16.64 31.93
C HIS A 602 -10.04 16.88 30.51
N PRO A 603 -11.06 17.74 30.36
CA PRO A 603 -11.90 17.79 29.16
C PRO A 603 -11.19 18.34 27.92
N LYS A 604 -10.06 19.07 28.07
CA LYS A 604 -9.35 19.68 26.93
C LYS A 604 -8.11 18.92 26.47
N ASN A 605 -7.49 18.14 27.35
CA ASN A 605 -6.22 17.45 27.04
C ASN A 605 -6.28 15.94 27.30
N GLY A 606 -7.42 15.42 27.77
CA GLY A 606 -7.65 13.98 27.93
C GLY A 606 -6.84 13.32 29.05
N GLN A 607 -6.04 14.07 29.81
CA GLN A 607 -5.25 13.54 30.92
C GLN A 607 -6.18 12.97 31.99
N LEU A 608 -5.90 11.76 32.44
CA LEU A 608 -6.53 11.14 33.59
C LEU A 608 -5.79 11.61 34.83
N ARG A 609 -6.49 12.26 35.76
CA ARG A 609 -5.90 12.99 36.88
C ARG A 609 -6.45 12.51 38.22
N LEU A 610 -5.56 12.42 39.20
CA LEU A 610 -5.86 12.27 40.62
C LEU A 610 -5.09 13.34 41.40
N THR A 611 -5.76 14.06 42.30
CA THR A 611 -5.07 14.92 43.27
C THR A 611 -5.24 14.32 44.65
N PHE A 612 -4.13 14.01 45.31
CA PHE A 612 -4.10 13.44 46.65
C PHE A 612 -2.96 14.08 47.44
N GLU A 613 -3.23 14.48 48.69
CA GLU A 613 -2.25 15.16 49.57
C GLU A 613 -1.54 16.37 48.94
N GLY A 614 -2.25 17.11 48.09
CA GLY A 614 -1.70 18.28 47.38
C GLY A 614 -0.80 17.94 46.19
N ILE A 615 -0.55 16.66 45.91
CA ILE A 615 0.21 16.17 44.75
C ILE A 615 -0.76 15.88 43.60
N ASN A 616 -0.41 16.33 42.39
CA ASN A 616 -1.18 16.02 41.19
C ASN A 616 -0.52 14.85 40.46
N TYR A 617 -1.26 13.77 40.29
CA TYR A 617 -0.90 12.64 39.45
C TYR A 617 -1.61 12.75 38.12
N ALA A 618 -0.89 12.53 37.02
CA ALA A 618 -1.47 12.56 35.68
C ALA A 618 -0.86 11.49 34.79
N VAL A 619 -1.75 10.76 34.13
CA VAL A 619 -1.42 9.82 33.06
C VAL A 619 -2.28 10.13 31.84
N LEU A 620 -1.81 9.73 30.66
CA LEU A 620 -2.57 9.77 29.43
C LEU A 620 -3.09 8.36 29.15
N PRO A 621 -4.41 8.13 29.08
CA PRO A 621 -4.93 6.85 28.63
C PRO A 621 -4.70 6.74 27.13
N VAL A 622 -3.81 5.81 26.74
CA VAL A 622 -3.33 5.69 25.36
C VAL A 622 -3.96 4.53 24.63
N ARG A 623 -4.44 3.50 25.34
CA ARG A 623 -4.91 2.24 24.76
C ARG A 623 -6.04 1.62 25.56
N VAL A 624 -7.02 1.03 24.86
CA VAL A 624 -8.07 0.17 25.46
C VAL A 624 -8.17 -1.11 24.66
N ARG A 625 -8.16 -2.27 25.33
CA ARG A 625 -8.38 -3.59 24.71
C ARG A 625 -9.49 -4.34 25.45
N LEU A 626 -10.19 -5.22 24.72
CA LEU A 626 -11.11 -6.18 25.34
C LEU A 626 -10.31 -7.40 25.79
N GLN A 627 -10.47 -7.84 27.04
CA GLN A 627 -9.76 -9.00 27.57
C GLN A 627 -10.60 -9.76 28.59
N ALA A 628 -10.47 -11.10 28.61
CA ALA A 628 -11.11 -11.99 29.57
C ALA A 628 -10.39 -12.10 30.94
N LYS A 629 -9.53 -11.12 31.29
CA LYS A 629 -8.78 -11.11 32.56
C LYS A 629 -9.67 -10.69 33.74
N PRO A 630 -9.31 -11.10 34.98
CA PRO A 630 -10.00 -10.61 36.18
C PRO A 630 -9.83 -9.09 36.34
N THR A 631 -10.80 -8.47 37.00
CA THR A 631 -10.74 -7.05 37.38
C THR A 631 -9.48 -6.77 38.21
N GLN A 632 -8.71 -5.76 37.82
CA GLN A 632 -7.40 -5.48 38.42
C GLN A 632 -7.01 -4.01 38.22
N PHE A 633 -6.34 -3.44 39.21
CA PHE A 633 -5.55 -2.22 39.06
C PHE A 633 -4.06 -2.53 39.24
N THR A 634 -3.23 -2.13 38.28
CA THR A 634 -1.77 -2.32 38.33
C THR A 634 -1.08 -0.99 38.11
N ALA A 635 -0.20 -0.61 39.05
CA ALA A 635 0.78 0.44 38.86
C ALA A 635 2.14 -0.20 38.60
N ASN A 636 2.67 0.01 37.39
CA ASN A 636 3.95 -0.55 36.99
C ASN A 636 5.11 0.32 37.53
N PRO A 637 6.32 -0.25 37.72
CA PRO A 637 7.48 0.49 38.21
C PRO A 637 7.82 1.75 37.40
N ASP A 638 7.55 1.72 36.09
CA ASP A 638 7.78 2.82 35.14
C ASP A 638 6.75 3.95 35.23
N GLY A 639 5.78 3.85 36.15
CA GLY A 639 4.70 4.81 36.33
C GLY A 639 3.55 4.65 35.34
N SER A 640 3.60 3.68 34.43
CA SER A 640 2.43 3.32 33.63
C SER A 640 1.37 2.63 34.50
N LEU A 641 0.10 2.84 34.16
CA LEU A 641 -1.02 2.22 34.88
C LEU A 641 -1.84 1.34 33.94
N ILE A 642 -2.28 0.19 34.44
CA ILE A 642 -3.24 -0.71 33.80
C ILE A 642 -4.50 -0.78 34.66
N PHE A 643 -5.65 -0.54 34.04
CA PHE A 643 -6.95 -0.73 34.64
C PHE A 643 -7.69 -1.84 33.88
N VAL A 644 -8.07 -2.92 34.55
CA VAL A 644 -8.92 -3.98 33.98
C VAL A 644 -10.28 -3.90 34.64
N THR A 645 -11.29 -3.45 33.90
CA THR A 645 -12.65 -3.25 34.45
C THR A 645 -13.40 -4.58 34.60
N THR A 646 -14.53 -4.58 35.32
CA THR A 646 -15.43 -5.74 35.46
C THR A 646 -16.04 -6.20 34.15
N LEU A 647 -16.09 -5.33 33.14
CA LEU A 647 -16.53 -5.66 31.79
C LEU A 647 -15.38 -6.13 30.88
N GLY A 648 -14.19 -6.35 31.45
CA GLY A 648 -13.02 -6.82 30.70
C GLY A 648 -12.39 -5.74 29.81
N ARG A 649 -12.48 -4.46 30.19
CA ARG A 649 -11.75 -3.38 29.48
C ARG A 649 -10.38 -3.22 30.11
N GLU A 650 -9.31 -3.60 29.40
CA GLU A 650 -7.93 -3.31 29.79
C GLU A 650 -7.56 -1.92 29.23
N ILE A 651 -7.38 -0.93 30.10
CA ILE A 651 -7.01 0.44 29.77
C ILE A 651 -5.56 0.65 30.21
N PHE A 652 -4.69 0.99 29.26
CA PHE A 652 -3.28 1.23 29.50
C PHE A 652 -2.95 2.72 29.36
N THR A 653 -2.10 3.22 30.26
CA THR A 653 -1.79 4.64 30.39
C THR A 653 -0.30 4.88 30.59
N HIS A 654 0.22 6.00 30.09
CA HIS A 654 1.59 6.46 30.36
C HIS A 654 1.59 7.77 31.17
N PRO A 655 2.60 8.01 32.02
CA PRO A 655 2.88 9.33 32.57
C PRO A 655 2.94 10.41 31.49
N ILE A 656 2.47 11.62 31.81
CA ILE A 656 2.36 12.71 30.84
C ILE A 656 2.76 14.05 31.44
N VAL A 657 3.36 14.90 30.61
CA VAL A 657 3.65 16.29 30.96
C VAL A 657 2.34 17.02 31.23
N GLN A 658 2.15 17.47 32.48
CA GLN A 658 0.87 18.03 32.92
C GLN A 658 0.57 19.37 32.24
N ASN A 659 1.60 20.18 31.96
CA ASN A 659 1.50 21.45 31.24
C ASN A 659 2.44 21.48 30.03
N ILE A 660 1.97 20.94 28.90
CA ILE A 660 2.73 20.87 27.63
C ILE A 660 3.12 22.26 27.14
N SER A 661 2.25 23.27 27.26
CA SER A 661 2.56 24.64 26.83
C SER A 661 3.75 25.22 27.61
N ALA A 662 3.87 24.95 28.91
CA ALA A 662 5.00 25.38 29.71
C ALA A 662 6.30 24.65 29.28
N LEU A 663 6.21 23.37 28.92
CA LEU A 663 7.35 22.62 28.37
C LEU A 663 7.81 23.23 27.03
N CYS A 664 6.90 23.47 26.09
CA CYS A 664 7.24 24.04 24.79
C CYS A 664 7.90 25.43 24.93
N GLN A 665 7.37 26.28 25.81
CA GLN A 665 7.98 27.59 26.12
C GLN A 665 9.37 27.45 26.74
N ALA A 666 9.56 26.50 27.65
CA ALA A 666 10.86 26.27 28.28
C ALA A 666 11.92 25.75 27.29
N LEU A 667 11.50 25.05 26.23
CA LEU A 667 12.37 24.50 25.19
C LEU A 667 12.52 25.40 23.96
N ALA A 668 11.82 26.55 23.88
CA ALA A 668 11.79 27.43 22.71
C ALA A 668 13.19 27.85 22.21
N ALA A 669 14.15 27.99 23.13
CA ALA A 669 15.52 28.37 22.80
C ALA A 669 16.27 27.32 21.95
N LEU A 670 15.84 26.05 21.97
CA LEU A 670 16.44 24.98 21.17
C LEU A 670 16.11 25.09 19.68
N LYS A 671 15.02 25.79 19.33
CA LYS A 671 14.48 25.85 17.97
C LYS A 671 14.26 24.47 17.33
N SER A 672 13.83 23.53 18.15
CA SER A 672 13.63 22.13 17.78
C SER A 672 12.19 21.70 18.00
N GLU A 673 11.76 20.74 17.20
CA GLU A 673 10.49 20.06 17.37
C GLU A 673 10.56 19.08 18.55
N VAL A 674 9.47 19.02 19.32
CA VAL A 674 9.30 18.03 20.40
C VAL A 674 8.18 17.09 20.00
N VAL A 675 8.49 15.80 20.04
CA VAL A 675 7.58 14.73 19.66
C VAL A 675 7.25 13.89 20.86
N TRP A 676 5.97 13.59 21.06
CA TRP A 676 5.51 12.58 22.00
C TRP A 676 5.28 11.27 21.23
N GLN A 677 5.87 10.18 21.72
CA GLN A 677 5.76 8.83 21.19
C GLN A 677 4.68 8.05 21.93
N ASP A 678 4.10 7.06 21.27
CA ASP A 678 3.03 6.21 21.80
C ASP A 678 3.38 5.48 23.10
N ASN A 679 4.66 5.10 23.27
CA ASN A 679 5.20 4.49 24.48
C ASN A 679 5.47 5.50 25.63
N GLY A 680 5.03 6.75 25.49
CA GLY A 680 5.17 7.79 26.51
C GLY A 680 6.50 8.53 26.52
N ILE A 681 7.39 8.25 25.56
CA ILE A 681 8.69 8.92 25.44
C ILE A 681 8.53 10.27 24.73
N LEU A 682 9.17 11.30 25.28
CA LEU A 682 9.41 12.59 24.65
C LEU A 682 10.71 12.53 23.87
N SER A 683 10.72 12.96 22.61
CA SER A 683 11.93 13.07 21.80
C SER A 683 12.09 14.49 21.24
N VAL A 684 13.32 15.01 21.28
CA VAL A 684 13.68 16.32 20.73
C VAL A 684 14.82 16.14 19.75
N THR A 685 14.64 16.55 18.50
CA THR A 685 15.70 16.49 17.49
C THR A 685 16.73 17.60 17.70
N LEU A 686 18.01 17.24 17.74
CA LEU A 686 19.16 18.15 17.77
C LEU A 686 19.94 17.99 16.45
N GLN A 687 20.94 18.84 16.18
CA GLN A 687 21.64 18.85 14.88
C GLN A 687 22.27 17.49 14.50
N GLU A 688 22.92 16.82 15.46
CA GLU A 688 23.65 15.55 15.24
C GLU A 688 23.23 14.45 16.24
N SER A 689 22.13 14.66 16.95
CA SER A 689 21.65 13.75 18.01
C SER A 689 20.16 13.98 18.24
N ARG A 690 19.55 13.20 19.12
CA ARG A 690 18.25 13.52 19.69
C ARG A 690 18.27 13.35 21.21
N ALA A 691 17.48 14.16 21.91
CA ALA A 691 17.24 13.96 23.32
C ALA A 691 16.00 13.09 23.52
N VAL A 692 16.04 12.16 24.48
CA VAL A 692 14.90 11.33 24.89
C VAL A 692 14.64 11.45 26.39
N ALA A 693 13.36 11.51 26.77
CA ALA A 693 12.96 11.68 28.15
C ALA A 693 11.55 11.11 28.41
N ARG A 694 11.18 10.96 29.68
CA ARG A 694 9.82 10.63 30.12
C ARG A 694 9.41 11.56 31.26
N ALA A 695 8.13 11.90 31.34
CA ALA A 695 7.61 12.70 32.45
C ALA A 695 7.37 11.83 33.69
N ASP A 696 7.62 12.37 34.88
CA ASP A 696 7.15 11.78 36.14
C ASP A 696 5.62 11.80 36.17
N ILE A 697 4.99 10.76 36.71
CA ILE A 697 3.55 10.74 36.97
C ILE A 697 3.10 11.88 37.89
N ALA A 698 3.96 12.36 38.80
CA ALA A 698 3.61 13.30 39.86
C ALA A 698 4.09 14.75 39.60
N ALA A 699 3.28 15.72 40.02
CA ALA A 699 3.64 17.13 40.11
C ALA A 699 3.37 17.70 41.51
N HIS A 700 4.44 18.18 42.14
CA HIS A 700 4.43 18.66 43.52
C HIS A 700 4.28 20.19 43.59
N PRO A 701 3.57 20.73 44.60
CA PRO A 701 3.49 22.17 44.80
C PRO A 701 4.87 22.73 45.15
N VAL A 702 5.15 23.93 44.63
CA VAL A 702 6.38 24.68 44.96
C VAL A 702 6.04 26.10 45.39
N SER A 703 7.02 26.76 46.01
CA SER A 703 6.90 28.16 46.43
C SER A 703 6.55 29.07 45.25
N ASN A 704 5.68 30.05 45.46
CA ASN A 704 5.35 31.07 44.46
C ASN A 704 6.57 31.90 43.99
N LYS A 705 7.68 31.86 44.74
CA LYS A 705 8.95 32.51 44.38
C LYS A 705 9.77 31.74 43.34
N GLU A 706 9.47 30.47 43.09
CA GLU A 706 10.20 29.67 42.09
C GLU A 706 9.97 30.23 40.67
N PRO A 707 11.02 30.37 39.84
CA PRO A 707 10.88 30.79 38.45
C PRO A 707 10.16 29.71 37.62
N LEU A 708 9.41 30.13 36.60
CA LEU A 708 8.82 29.21 35.61
C LEU A 708 9.90 28.80 34.59
N GLY A 709 9.85 27.56 34.11
CA GLY A 709 10.80 27.04 33.13
C GLY A 709 11.30 25.64 33.45
N LEU A 710 12.36 25.23 32.75
CA LEU A 710 12.99 23.92 32.90
C LEU A 710 14.37 24.10 33.54
N PHE A 711 14.62 23.39 34.65
CA PHE A 711 15.83 23.54 35.45
C PHE A 711 16.41 22.17 35.82
N PRO A 712 17.69 22.07 36.17
CA PRO A 712 18.22 20.85 36.80
C PRO A 712 17.47 20.52 38.10
N ALA A 713 17.14 19.24 38.29
CA ALA A 713 16.56 18.75 39.52
C ALA A 713 17.64 18.47 40.58
N LYS A 714 17.24 18.40 41.85
CA LYS A 714 18.15 18.17 42.98
C LYS A 714 18.78 16.77 42.98
N ASN A 715 18.16 15.80 42.31
CA ASN A 715 18.66 14.43 42.21
C ASN A 715 19.88 14.30 41.26
N GLY A 716 20.25 15.36 40.57
CA GLY A 716 21.47 15.44 39.76
C GLY A 716 21.39 14.82 38.37
N HIS A 717 20.29 14.15 38.02
CA HIS A 717 20.13 13.47 36.72
C HIS A 717 18.81 13.81 36.01
N SER A 718 17.82 14.35 36.70
CA SER A 718 16.55 14.75 36.09
C SER A 718 16.47 16.26 35.84
N LEU A 719 15.56 16.66 34.97
CA LEU A 719 15.12 18.04 34.84
C LEU A 719 13.81 18.24 35.64
N ARG A 720 13.56 19.44 36.10
CA ARG A 720 12.29 19.84 36.72
C ARG A 720 11.64 20.93 35.89
N LEU A 721 10.41 20.68 35.45
CA LEU A 721 9.56 21.66 34.79
C LEU A 721 8.73 22.37 35.85
N VAL A 722 8.92 23.68 36.01
CA VAL A 722 8.12 24.52 36.91
C VAL A 722 7.07 25.28 36.10
N PHE A 723 5.80 25.04 36.43
CA PHE A 723 4.65 25.61 35.72
C PHE A 723 3.55 26.06 36.68
N VAL A 724 2.61 26.87 36.19
CA VAL A 724 1.37 27.23 36.90
C VAL A 724 0.28 26.27 36.46
N ASP A 725 -0.40 25.62 37.42
CA ASP A 725 -1.56 24.78 37.15
C ASP A 725 -2.85 25.60 36.92
N GLU A 726 -3.94 24.91 36.59
CA GLU A 726 -5.24 25.55 36.31
C GLU A 726 -5.86 26.27 37.52
N THR A 727 -5.39 25.99 38.74
CA THR A 727 -5.82 26.64 39.98
C THR A 727 -4.96 27.87 40.34
N GLY A 728 -3.92 28.14 39.56
CA GLY A 728 -2.95 29.21 39.83
C GLY A 728 -1.79 28.77 40.74
N GLN A 729 -1.74 27.51 41.17
CA GLN A 729 -0.66 26.99 42.02
C GLN A 729 0.58 26.69 41.18
N LYS A 730 1.76 27.18 41.62
CA LYS A 730 3.03 26.76 41.02
C LYS A 730 3.36 25.32 41.43
N ARG A 731 3.74 24.51 40.46
CA ARG A 731 4.14 23.11 40.64
C ARG A 731 5.44 22.82 39.93
N GLN A 732 6.14 21.79 40.40
CA GLN A 732 7.23 21.15 39.67
C GLN A 732 6.82 19.74 39.27
N GLN A 733 7.16 19.34 38.04
CA GLN A 733 7.10 17.96 37.58
C GLN A 733 8.49 17.57 37.10
N LEU A 734 8.97 16.39 37.48
CA LEU A 734 10.24 15.89 36.99
C LEU A 734 10.10 15.35 35.57
N ILE A 735 11.14 15.55 34.77
CA ILE A 735 11.33 14.99 33.44
C ILE A 735 12.62 14.19 33.55
N HIS A 736 12.53 12.88 33.36
CA HIS A 736 13.63 11.93 33.56
C HIS A 736 14.25 11.58 32.21
N PRO A 737 15.57 11.35 32.14
CA PRO A 737 16.14 10.69 30.97
C PRO A 737 15.63 9.24 30.91
N PHE A 738 15.54 8.67 29.72
CA PHE A 738 14.97 7.34 29.54
C PHE A 738 15.65 6.58 28.41
N CYS A 739 15.54 5.25 28.41
CA CYS A 739 15.98 4.41 27.30
C CYS A 739 15.21 4.79 26.01
N ALA A 740 15.92 4.90 24.88
CA ALA A 740 15.30 5.25 23.60
C ALA A 740 14.42 4.13 23.00
N TYR A 741 14.74 2.87 23.31
CA TYR A 741 14.06 1.66 22.83
C TYR A 741 13.82 0.68 24.00
N PRO A 742 12.87 0.98 24.90
CA PRO A 742 12.65 0.16 26.09
C PRO A 742 12.23 -1.28 25.74
N GLU A 743 11.56 -1.50 24.61
CA GLU A 743 11.16 -2.83 24.13
C GLU A 743 12.37 -3.68 23.74
N ALA A 744 13.31 -3.12 22.95
CA ALA A 744 14.56 -3.80 22.59
C ALA A 744 15.41 -4.12 23.83
N LEU A 745 15.38 -3.24 24.84
CA LEU A 745 16.07 -3.48 26.12
C LEU A 745 15.41 -4.58 26.95
N SER A 746 14.09 -4.69 26.88
CA SER A 746 13.33 -5.79 27.48
C SER A 746 13.67 -7.13 26.80
N ASP A 747 13.73 -7.15 25.47
CA ASP A 747 14.08 -8.37 24.71
C ASP A 747 15.50 -8.84 25.04
N TYR A 748 16.47 -7.91 25.10
CA TYR A 748 17.84 -8.20 25.54
C TYR A 748 17.90 -8.83 26.94
N GLN A 749 17.05 -8.41 27.87
CA GLN A 749 17.02 -8.96 29.24
C GLN A 749 16.39 -10.35 29.27
N ALA A 750 15.33 -10.58 28.49
CA ALA A 750 14.67 -11.87 28.39
C ALA A 750 15.63 -12.97 27.89
N ASP A 751 16.52 -12.65 26.95
CA ASP A 751 17.53 -13.57 26.42
C ASP A 751 18.63 -13.96 27.44
N GLN A 752 18.76 -13.23 28.55
CA GLN A 752 19.77 -13.47 29.59
C GLN A 752 19.24 -14.32 30.77
N ASP A 753 18.14 -15.06 30.57
CA ASP A 753 17.40 -15.80 31.62
C ASP A 753 16.93 -14.91 32.79
N GLY A 754 16.82 -13.59 32.58
CA GLY A 754 16.48 -12.60 33.60
C GLY A 754 15.17 -11.84 33.33
N THR A 755 14.25 -11.82 34.29
CA THR A 755 13.06 -10.94 34.27
C THR A 755 13.26 -9.64 35.06
N ASP A 756 14.52 -9.27 35.30
CA ASP A 756 14.92 -8.29 36.33
C ASP A 756 15.06 -6.84 35.80
N LEU A 757 14.61 -6.56 34.57
CA LEU A 757 14.58 -5.19 34.04
C LEU A 757 13.58 -4.35 34.84
N ASP A 758 14.11 -3.31 35.48
CA ASP A 758 13.31 -2.33 36.20
C ASP A 758 13.60 -0.96 35.63
N LEU A 759 12.68 -0.44 34.81
CA LEU A 759 12.69 0.93 34.32
C LEU A 759 11.81 1.75 35.26
N ALA A 760 12.38 2.41 36.26
CA ALA A 760 11.62 3.07 37.31
C ALA A 760 11.11 4.45 36.87
N ASN A 761 9.95 4.88 37.41
CA ASN A 761 9.34 6.18 37.16
C ASN A 761 10.27 7.35 37.53
N ASP A 762 11.20 7.15 38.47
CA ASP A 762 12.17 8.17 38.89
C ASP A 762 13.37 8.31 37.92
N GLY A 763 13.35 7.59 36.79
CA GLY A 763 14.38 7.62 35.76
C GLY A 763 15.54 6.67 36.00
N THR A 764 15.56 5.94 37.12
CA THR A 764 16.58 4.92 37.36
C THR A 764 16.26 3.64 36.60
N VAL A 765 17.31 2.90 36.24
CA VAL A 765 17.20 1.58 35.64
C VAL A 765 17.98 0.56 36.45
N SER A 766 17.42 -0.64 36.60
CA SER A 766 18.17 -1.82 37.01
C SER A 766 18.07 -2.88 35.93
N LEU A 767 19.20 -3.48 35.54
CA LEU A 767 19.26 -4.53 34.52
C LEU A 767 20.42 -5.49 34.78
N THR A 768 20.35 -6.69 34.20
CA THR A 768 21.40 -7.71 34.32
C THR A 768 22.26 -7.76 33.06
N ILE A 769 23.57 -7.65 33.20
CA ILE A 769 24.53 -7.72 32.09
C ILE A 769 25.54 -8.80 32.45
N GLU A 770 25.65 -9.84 31.60
CA GLU A 770 26.56 -10.98 31.81
C GLU A 770 26.43 -11.60 33.21
N GLY A 771 25.19 -11.78 33.69
CA GLY A 771 24.89 -12.37 35.00
C GLY A 771 25.10 -11.45 36.22
N LYS A 772 25.47 -10.17 36.02
CA LYS A 772 25.61 -9.19 37.10
C LYS A 772 24.55 -8.10 36.99
N ARG A 773 23.88 -7.80 38.12
CA ARG A 773 22.87 -6.74 38.20
C ARG A 773 23.54 -5.37 38.38
N TYR A 774 23.17 -4.43 37.53
CA TYR A 774 23.62 -3.05 37.51
C TYR A 774 22.47 -2.10 37.81
N HIS A 775 22.79 -0.94 38.39
CA HIS A 775 21.84 0.13 38.69
C HIS A 775 22.39 1.46 38.17
N GLY A 776 21.58 2.22 37.46
CA GLY A 776 22.06 3.38 36.71
C GLY A 776 20.96 4.32 36.25
N VAL A 777 21.35 5.30 35.45
CA VAL A 777 20.47 6.28 34.81
C VAL A 777 20.97 6.50 33.38
N PHE A 778 20.06 6.57 32.42
CA PHE A 778 20.42 6.93 31.05
C PHE A 778 20.76 8.42 30.94
N ASP A 779 21.60 8.80 29.97
CA ASP A 779 21.70 10.20 29.55
C ASP A 779 20.52 10.57 28.65
N TYR A 780 20.19 11.86 28.57
CA TYR A 780 19.16 12.32 27.63
C TYR A 780 19.56 12.12 26.17
N ILE A 781 20.86 12.18 25.86
CA ILE A 781 21.36 12.27 24.49
C ILE A 781 21.49 10.88 23.87
N VAL A 782 20.86 10.71 22.71
CA VAL A 782 21.01 9.57 21.80
C VAL A 782 21.77 10.05 20.58
N HIS A 783 22.93 9.44 20.34
CA HIS A 783 23.75 9.69 19.17
C HIS A 783 23.23 8.86 18.00
N LEU A 784 23.08 9.51 16.84
CA LEU A 784 22.62 8.85 15.62
C LEU A 784 23.69 7.89 15.09
N SER A 785 23.26 6.81 14.42
CA SER A 785 24.19 5.89 13.77
C SER A 785 25.03 6.61 12.71
N GLN A 786 26.35 6.36 12.70
CA GLN A 786 27.23 6.83 11.63
C GLN A 786 27.01 5.92 10.42
N ASP A 787 26.68 6.52 9.27
CA ASP A 787 26.46 5.84 7.98
C ASP A 787 25.37 4.74 7.95
N GLY A 788 24.53 4.65 8.98
CA GLY A 788 23.46 3.65 9.07
C GLY A 788 23.94 2.24 9.44
N GLU A 789 25.15 2.11 10.01
CA GLU A 789 25.64 0.85 10.55
C GLU A 789 24.73 0.35 11.68
N LYS A 790 24.35 -0.93 11.64
CA LYS A 790 23.55 -1.62 12.67
C LYS A 790 24.41 -2.54 13.52
N THR A 791 23.89 -2.95 14.67
CA THR A 791 24.47 -4.04 15.46
C THR A 791 24.40 -5.36 14.70
N LYS A 792 25.37 -6.25 14.88
CA LYS A 792 25.29 -7.61 14.34
C LYS A 792 24.11 -8.35 14.97
N ASN A 793 23.30 -9.03 14.15
CA ASN A 793 22.11 -9.81 14.55
C ASN A 793 20.95 -9.00 15.17
N ASP A 794 20.89 -7.68 14.94
CA ASP A 794 19.78 -6.81 15.40
C ASP A 794 19.51 -6.84 16.91
N GLN A 795 20.53 -7.17 17.71
CA GLN A 795 20.47 -7.20 19.18
C GLN A 795 21.18 -6.00 19.80
N ILE A 796 20.71 -5.58 20.99
CA ILE A 796 21.41 -4.57 21.79
C ILE A 796 22.84 -5.02 22.12
N VAL A 797 23.79 -4.10 21.96
CA VAL A 797 25.17 -4.28 22.39
C VAL A 797 25.47 -3.31 23.53
N LEU A 798 25.87 -3.85 24.70
CA LEU A 798 26.27 -3.07 25.87
C LEU A 798 27.79 -3.08 25.98
N THR A 799 28.43 -1.93 25.70
CA THR A 799 29.90 -1.80 25.78
C THR A 799 30.29 -1.10 27.09
N PRO A 800 31.08 -1.73 27.98
CA PRO A 800 31.43 -1.16 29.27
C PRO A 800 32.31 0.09 29.14
N ILE A 801 31.97 1.13 29.89
CA ILE A 801 32.75 2.36 30.05
C ILE A 801 33.54 2.23 31.35
N SER A 802 34.87 2.31 31.29
CA SER A 802 35.75 2.14 32.45
C SER A 802 36.54 3.39 32.78
N GLU A 803 36.52 3.80 34.05
CA GLU A 803 37.38 4.85 34.61
C GLU A 803 38.21 4.26 35.75
N ASN A 804 39.53 4.48 35.74
CA ASN A 804 40.47 3.95 36.75
C ASN A 804 40.32 2.44 37.02
N GLY A 805 39.99 1.65 35.98
CA GLY A 805 39.81 0.20 36.10
C GLY A 805 38.47 -0.25 36.69
N LYS A 806 37.52 0.67 36.94
CA LYS A 806 36.16 0.36 37.37
C LYS A 806 35.16 0.69 36.27
N THR A 807 34.19 -0.19 36.03
CA THR A 807 33.05 0.11 35.15
C THR A 807 32.19 1.21 35.79
N VAL A 808 32.06 2.34 35.10
CA VAL A 808 31.26 3.49 35.54
C VAL A 808 29.97 3.66 34.73
N GLY A 809 29.81 2.90 33.65
CA GLY A 809 28.68 2.99 32.74
C GLY A 809 28.75 1.98 31.61
N PHE A 810 27.79 2.05 30.71
CA PHE A 810 27.74 1.30 29.46
C PHE A 810 27.34 2.22 28.32
N THR A 811 27.96 2.05 27.16
CA THR A 811 27.38 2.54 25.91
C THR A 811 26.37 1.49 25.45
N VAL A 812 25.11 1.89 25.35
CA VAL A 812 24.02 1.07 24.81
C VAL A 812 23.92 1.37 23.33
N THR A 813 24.31 0.41 22.50
CA THR A 813 24.10 0.46 21.05
C THR A 813 22.80 -0.30 20.74
N TYR A 814 21.82 0.43 20.23
CA TYR A 814 20.52 -0.10 19.85
C TYR A 814 20.59 -0.82 18.50
N PRO A 815 19.59 -1.66 18.15
CA PRO A 815 19.53 -2.35 16.86
C PRO A 815 19.65 -1.41 15.65
N THR A 816 19.14 -0.18 15.80
CA THR A 816 19.23 0.89 14.80
C THR A 816 20.65 1.45 14.58
N GLY A 817 21.62 1.04 15.41
CA GLY A 817 22.97 1.62 15.46
C GLY A 817 23.07 2.91 16.27
N GLU A 818 21.96 3.48 16.71
CA GLU A 818 21.98 4.61 17.64
C GLU A 818 22.64 4.20 18.96
N THR A 819 23.34 5.14 19.60
CA THR A 819 24.01 4.88 20.88
C THR A 819 23.52 5.84 21.96
N GLN A 820 23.41 5.33 23.19
CA GLN A 820 23.04 6.11 24.37
C GLN A 820 23.87 5.65 25.57
N MET A 821 24.25 6.59 26.45
CA MET A 821 24.98 6.24 27.66
C MET A 821 24.03 5.81 28.77
N LEU A 822 24.36 4.69 29.42
CA LEU A 822 23.85 4.30 30.73
C LEU A 822 24.95 4.56 31.77
N ARG A 823 24.75 5.50 32.67
CA ARG A 823 25.68 5.81 33.75
C ARG A 823 25.31 5.03 35.01
N LEU A 824 26.26 4.34 35.62
CA LEU A 824 26.03 3.65 36.89
C LEU A 824 26.01 4.65 38.04
N ILE A 825 25.14 4.41 39.01
CA ILE A 825 25.07 5.18 40.26
C ILE A 825 25.29 4.23 41.44
N ASP A 826 26.11 4.65 42.40
CA ASP A 826 26.31 3.90 43.65
C ASP A 826 25.02 3.99 44.48
N ARG A 827 24.58 2.85 45.02
CA ARG A 827 23.47 2.78 45.97
C ARG A 827 23.86 3.32 47.34
#